data_AF-A0A3E1EH09-F1
#
_entry.id   AF-A0A3E1EH09-F1
#
_cell.length_a   1.000
_cell.length_b   1.000
_cell.length_c   1.000
_cell.angle_alpha   90.00
_cell.angle_beta   90.00
_cell.angle_gamma   90.00
#
_symmetry.space_group_name_H-M   'P 1'
#
loop_
_entity.id
_entity.type
_entity.pdbx_description
1 polymer ?
#
loop_
_entity_poly.entity_id
_entity_poly.type
_entity_poly.pdbx_seq_one_letter_code
_entity_poly.pdbx_strand_id
1 'polypeptide(L)'
;MRIIILILLVTGILIHAWGSRRWAMPSNQQLLQQQAVGNLSSDDKFSQVSVEFLLLDGRVGGQVPSVEAREQAWAVIQKSVAAGRLFDHLEVVAPRDQPARIVITAAGGIVTFRGVVGDSSLKQAVTAGLGAGRAFRDELVVSERVREPLWAGRVGELVARYFGQIADGALELGEREFVLRGRIKGEKARDALIAGVRAFLPEGGTLRSELQLLPDQPASVLAQRDGNRIHLSGKLPSGDAIASLLQALNLPAVQVEHQLQGDARVETPTWAVAFPAFLSGFFRDGPGAVELQGKQLTLRGERPASKGRAQLDSLLQPMRQAGCEVRDLVQFVPDLDPVFRARLADGTLQLSGRLPNESIRGRILAGAGEVGAARLDSQIKVEPAVRSAPWLESLPGLLKAFFAKRQAGELVFDGNTWRVLGEIEGPQARETLLAEVAKLVPPGVTLDPSGLRLLPVPVPMPVPVPPPVPGKAETAPWLVVQFGSGEWRIEGQVLEEADRKTLTAAVEPKAPGIKLSDGLKVAADTGKAPWVGPISRFLPKFGAMVSQGRLELRNGKLTLSGEALDPKTRDSLLAELAAALPNELVKVEDKMTVRQSGAQADSAPTFVIYFNAGSDWIRPDGRLEIDKAAAAASALPPGSTVLVKGFADSRGDAMSNLKLSELRAEAVRQSLLQRGLAEKSLELIGVGDREANQGRSEEVWSKDRRVEIIAVRK
;
A
#
# COMPACT_ATOMS: atom_id res chain seq x y z
N MET A 1 -12.08 38.97 128.34
CA MET A 1 -11.43 38.08 127.35
C MET A 1 -12.21 37.93 126.02
N ARG A 2 -13.55 37.97 125.99
CA ARG A 2 -14.33 37.93 124.72
C ARG A 2 -14.27 39.21 123.87
N ILE A 3 -14.00 40.37 124.46
CA ILE A 3 -13.92 41.66 123.73
C ILE A 3 -12.60 41.78 122.94
N ILE A 4 -11.49 41.24 123.46
CA ILE A 4 -10.17 41.32 122.80
C ILE A 4 -10.10 40.41 121.56
N ILE A 5 -10.76 39.25 121.60
CA ILE A 5 -10.89 38.36 120.43
C ILE A 5 -11.77 38.99 119.34
N LEU A 6 -12.83 39.71 119.72
CA LEU A 6 -13.69 40.41 118.78
C LEU A 6 -12.96 41.57 118.10
N ILE A 7 -12.12 42.31 118.83
CA ILE A 7 -11.35 43.41 118.26
C ILE A 7 -10.32 42.86 117.25
N LEU A 8 -9.56 41.80 117.57
CA LEU A 8 -8.58 41.21 116.65
C LEU A 8 -9.21 40.57 115.39
N LEU A 9 -10.42 40.03 115.49
CA LEU A 9 -11.18 39.52 114.32
C LEU A 9 -11.68 40.67 113.44
N VAL A 10 -12.11 41.79 114.02
CA VAL A 10 -12.59 42.96 113.28
C VAL A 10 -11.42 43.70 112.60
N THR A 11 -10.25 43.82 113.24
CA THR A 11 -9.06 44.38 112.56
C THR A 11 -8.50 43.44 111.49
N GLY A 12 -8.55 42.12 111.68
CA GLY A 12 -8.16 41.14 110.66
C GLY A 12 -9.04 41.17 109.42
N ILE A 13 -10.37 41.29 109.59
CA ILE A 13 -11.34 41.38 108.49
C ILE A 13 -11.24 42.74 107.78
N LEU A 14 -10.98 43.84 108.49
CA LEU A 14 -10.80 45.16 107.89
C LEU A 14 -9.48 45.26 107.11
N ILE A 15 -8.39 44.65 107.56
CA ILE A 15 -7.10 44.64 106.83
C ILE A 15 -7.18 43.74 105.59
N HIS A 16 -7.92 42.62 105.64
CA HIS A 16 -8.15 41.78 104.46
C HIS A 16 -9.13 42.40 103.46
N ALA A 17 -10.15 43.14 103.92
CA ALA A 17 -11.08 43.88 103.06
C ALA A 17 -10.48 45.14 102.42
N TRP A 18 -9.47 45.75 103.04
CA TRP A 18 -8.75 46.91 102.48
C TRP A 18 -7.61 46.49 101.54
N GLY A 19 -6.98 45.33 101.77
CA GLY A 19 -5.93 44.77 100.91
C GLY A 19 -6.45 44.13 99.61
N SER A 20 -7.70 43.66 99.58
CA SER A 20 -8.28 42.94 98.41
C SER A 20 -9.14 43.80 97.48
N ARG A 21 -9.40 45.07 97.80
CA ARG A 21 -10.14 46.03 96.93
C ARG A 21 -9.25 46.95 96.09
N ARG A 22 -7.93 46.78 96.12
CA ARG A 22 -6.99 47.67 95.40
C ARG A 22 -6.52 47.16 94.04
N TRP A 23 -7.02 46.02 93.57
CA TRP A 23 -6.62 45.41 92.30
C TRP A 23 -7.84 44.90 91.53
N ALA A 24 -8.54 45.84 90.88
CA ALA A 24 -9.39 45.68 89.67
C ALA A 24 -10.25 46.95 89.42
N MET A 25 -9.77 48.15 89.79
CA MET A 25 -10.34 49.36 89.22
C MET A 25 -9.68 49.55 87.85
N PRO A 26 -10.45 49.68 86.75
CA PRO A 26 -9.85 49.94 85.46
C PRO A 26 -9.00 51.20 85.57
N SER A 27 -7.84 51.23 84.92
CA SER A 27 -7.10 52.50 84.82
C SER A 27 -8.03 53.56 84.21
N ASN A 28 -7.81 54.85 84.53
CA ASN A 28 -8.60 55.92 83.91
C ASN A 28 -8.66 55.78 82.38
N GLN A 29 -7.61 55.21 81.76
CA GLN A 29 -7.57 54.89 80.34
C GLN A 29 -8.56 53.80 79.92
N GLN A 30 -8.69 52.71 80.68
CA GLN A 30 -9.65 51.64 80.38
C GLN A 30 -11.10 52.11 80.52
N LEU A 31 -11.40 52.99 81.49
CA LEU A 31 -12.71 53.62 81.62
C LEU A 31 -13.03 54.54 80.44
N LEU A 32 -12.08 55.39 80.04
CA LEU A 32 -12.22 56.26 78.86
C LEU A 32 -12.38 55.45 77.56
N GLN A 33 -11.66 54.34 77.42
CA GLN A 33 -11.77 53.44 76.29
C GLN A 33 -13.15 52.76 76.24
N GLN A 34 -13.63 52.22 77.36
CA GLN A 34 -14.95 51.59 77.45
C GLN A 34 -16.09 52.58 77.16
N GLN A 35 -15.96 53.82 77.63
CA GLN A 35 -16.94 54.88 77.37
C GLN A 35 -16.93 55.32 75.90
N ALA A 36 -15.76 55.49 75.28
CA ALA A 36 -15.63 55.87 73.88
C ALA A 36 -16.16 54.78 72.93
N VAL A 37 -15.79 53.53 73.18
CA VAL A 37 -16.25 52.38 72.37
C VAL A 37 -17.74 52.14 72.61
N GLY A 38 -18.22 52.16 73.86
CA GLY A 38 -19.62 51.93 74.21
C GLY A 38 -20.61 52.88 73.52
N ASN A 39 -20.20 54.13 73.28
CA ASN A 39 -21.02 55.13 72.56
C ASN A 39 -21.03 54.95 71.04
N LEU A 40 -20.09 54.18 70.48
CA LEU A 40 -20.05 53.82 69.06
C LEU A 40 -20.76 52.49 68.78
N SER A 41 -20.76 51.56 69.75
CA SER A 41 -21.28 50.19 69.62
C SER A 41 -22.77 50.08 69.30
N SER A 42 -23.53 51.17 69.34
CA SER A 42 -24.96 51.19 69.03
C SER A 42 -25.28 51.21 67.53
N ASP A 43 -24.29 51.43 66.67
CA ASP A 43 -24.46 51.48 65.21
C ASP A 43 -23.45 50.53 64.54
N ASP A 44 -23.96 49.52 63.83
CA ASP A 44 -23.16 48.47 63.18
C ASP A 44 -22.11 49.02 62.22
N LYS A 45 -22.32 50.24 61.69
CA LYS A 45 -21.36 50.91 60.78
C LYS A 45 -20.06 51.35 61.46
N PHE A 46 -20.00 51.30 62.80
CA PHE A 46 -18.80 51.59 63.60
C PHE A 46 -18.23 50.33 64.27
N SER A 47 -18.71 49.14 63.91
CA SER A 47 -18.26 47.86 64.50
C SER A 47 -16.76 47.57 64.37
N GLN A 48 -16.08 48.20 63.40
CA GLN A 48 -14.64 48.06 63.19
C GLN A 48 -13.83 49.26 63.70
N VAL A 49 -14.48 50.25 64.34
CA VAL A 49 -13.80 51.40 64.93
C VAL A 49 -13.28 51.03 66.32
N SER A 50 -11.99 51.27 66.54
CA SER A 50 -11.35 51.10 67.85
C SER A 50 -10.76 52.42 68.34
N VAL A 51 -10.74 52.58 69.66
CA VAL A 51 -10.12 53.73 70.31
C VAL A 51 -9.12 53.20 71.33
N GLU A 52 -7.89 53.70 71.28
CA GLU A 52 -6.81 53.34 72.21
C GLU A 52 -6.27 54.60 72.88
N PHE A 53 -5.97 54.54 74.18
CA PHE A 53 -5.44 55.69 74.93
C PHE A 53 -4.02 55.44 75.43
N LEU A 54 -3.12 56.40 75.21
CA LEU A 54 -1.80 56.47 75.81
C LEU A 54 -1.68 57.78 76.63
N LEU A 55 -1.53 57.63 77.94
CA LEU A 55 -1.70 58.70 78.93
C LEU A 55 -3.02 59.46 78.72
N LEU A 56 -2.97 60.72 78.25
CA LEU A 56 -4.13 61.55 77.96
C LEU A 56 -4.46 61.62 76.46
N ASP A 57 -3.62 61.11 75.57
CA ASP A 57 -3.83 61.19 74.12
C ASP A 57 -4.51 59.91 73.60
N GLY A 58 -5.44 60.07 72.66
CA GLY A 58 -6.22 58.96 72.10
C GLY A 58 -5.96 58.75 70.61
N ARG A 59 -5.88 57.50 70.18
CA ARG A 59 -5.80 57.11 68.76
C ARG A 59 -7.11 56.45 68.37
N VAL A 60 -7.74 56.96 67.32
CA VAL A 60 -8.94 56.36 66.73
C VAL A 60 -8.53 55.68 65.43
N GLY A 61 -8.70 54.37 65.37
CA GLY A 61 -8.37 53.57 64.19
C GLY A 61 -9.54 52.70 63.77
N GLY A 62 -9.39 52.03 62.63
CA GLY A 62 -10.42 51.14 62.09
C GLY A 62 -11.03 51.64 60.79
N GLN A 63 -12.04 50.92 60.29
CA GLN A 63 -12.65 51.20 59.00
C GLN A 63 -14.08 51.72 59.16
N VAL A 64 -14.47 52.66 58.30
CA VAL A 64 -15.80 53.27 58.25
C VAL A 64 -16.33 53.32 56.81
N PRO A 65 -17.65 53.16 56.59
CA PRO A 65 -18.20 52.94 55.24
C PRO A 65 -18.24 54.18 54.34
N SER A 66 -18.09 55.39 54.89
CA SER A 66 -18.10 56.64 54.12
C SER A 66 -17.38 57.76 54.86
N VAL A 67 -17.13 58.88 54.17
CA VAL A 67 -16.56 60.10 54.76
C VAL A 67 -17.50 60.67 55.82
N GLU A 68 -18.82 60.65 55.58
CA GLU A 68 -19.82 61.09 56.54
C GLU A 68 -19.84 60.19 57.79
N ALA A 69 -19.65 58.88 57.63
CA ALA A 69 -19.53 57.96 58.76
C ALA A 69 -18.25 58.23 59.55
N ARG A 70 -17.12 58.54 58.88
CA ARG A 70 -15.88 58.96 59.54
C ARG A 70 -16.09 60.20 60.40
N GLU A 71 -16.74 61.23 59.84
CA GLU A 71 -17.04 62.46 60.56
C GLU A 71 -17.97 62.23 61.76
N GLN A 72 -18.99 61.36 61.60
CA GLN A 72 -19.90 60.98 62.68
C GLN A 72 -19.17 60.22 63.79
N ALA A 73 -18.36 59.21 63.46
CA ALA A 73 -17.56 58.47 64.43
C ALA A 73 -16.62 59.40 65.20
N TRP A 74 -15.94 60.29 64.47
CA TRP A 74 -15.03 61.27 65.03
C TRP A 74 -15.75 62.24 65.99
N ALA A 75 -16.92 62.75 65.62
CA ALA A 75 -17.72 63.64 66.46
C ALA A 75 -18.25 62.95 67.73
N VAL A 76 -18.63 61.67 67.64
CA VAL A 76 -19.07 60.87 68.80
C VAL A 76 -17.91 60.67 69.79
N ILE A 77 -16.72 60.34 69.30
CA ILE A 77 -15.54 60.10 70.15
C ILE A 77 -15.07 61.41 70.82
N GLN A 78 -15.02 62.52 70.07
CA GLN A 78 -14.64 63.83 70.61
C GLN A 78 -15.54 64.27 71.77
N LYS A 79 -16.85 63.99 71.69
CA LYS A 79 -17.81 64.33 72.76
C LYS A 79 -17.74 63.38 73.95
N SER A 80 -17.27 62.15 73.73
CA SER A 80 -17.32 61.08 74.73
C SER A 80 -16.13 61.06 75.68
N VAL A 81 -15.06 61.82 75.40
CA VAL A 81 -13.78 61.69 76.11
C VAL A 81 -13.18 63.08 76.40
N ALA A 82 -12.87 63.38 77.67
CA ALA A 82 -12.11 64.56 78.07
C ALA A 82 -10.58 64.36 77.91
N ALA A 83 -10.18 63.79 76.78
CA ALA A 83 -8.78 63.49 76.47
C ALA A 83 -8.01 64.75 76.05
N GLY A 84 -6.68 64.64 76.02
CA GLY A 84 -5.75 65.58 75.38
C GLY A 84 -5.91 65.56 73.86
N ARG A 85 -4.84 65.29 73.11
CA ARG A 85 -4.90 65.26 71.64
C ARG A 85 -5.46 63.92 71.15
N LEU A 86 -6.39 63.99 70.18
CA LEU A 86 -6.90 62.82 69.47
C LEU A 86 -6.26 62.72 68.08
N PHE A 87 -5.85 61.53 67.67
CA PHE A 87 -5.24 61.24 66.39
C PHE A 87 -6.17 60.37 65.52
N ASP A 88 -6.57 60.91 64.37
CA ASP A 88 -7.44 60.22 63.40
C ASP A 88 -6.63 59.29 62.48
N HIS A 89 -6.89 58.00 62.60
CA HIS A 89 -6.41 56.93 61.73
C HIS A 89 -7.57 56.09 61.17
N LEU A 90 -8.77 56.68 61.05
CA LEU A 90 -9.90 56.02 60.43
C LEU A 90 -9.70 55.94 58.91
N GLU A 91 -9.88 54.74 58.37
CA GLU A 91 -9.86 54.48 56.94
C GLU A 91 -11.29 54.41 56.41
N VAL A 92 -11.57 55.13 55.31
CA VAL A 92 -12.88 55.04 54.65
C VAL A 92 -12.83 53.87 53.67
N VAL A 93 -13.59 52.81 53.97
CA VAL A 93 -13.70 51.61 53.12
C VAL A 93 -15.17 51.39 52.82
N ALA A 94 -15.57 51.60 51.56
CA ALA A 94 -16.95 51.42 51.15
C ALA A 94 -17.41 49.97 51.40
N PRO A 95 -18.62 49.75 51.94
CA PRO A 95 -19.11 48.41 52.23
C PRO A 95 -19.29 47.64 50.92
N ARG A 96 -18.94 46.34 50.96
CA ARG A 96 -19.25 45.41 49.87
C ARG A 96 -20.74 45.08 49.93
N ASP A 97 -21.56 45.86 49.24
CA ASP A 97 -23.02 45.77 49.25
C ASP A 97 -23.62 45.40 47.88
N GLN A 98 -22.85 45.54 46.80
CA GLN A 98 -23.32 45.25 45.45
C GLN A 98 -23.17 43.76 45.10
N PRO A 99 -24.17 43.12 44.50
CA PRO A 99 -24.03 41.75 44.01
C PRO A 99 -23.15 41.72 42.75
N ALA A 100 -22.33 40.68 42.62
CA ALA A 100 -21.65 40.40 41.36
C ALA A 100 -22.67 40.02 40.28
N ARG A 101 -22.55 40.60 39.09
CA ARG A 101 -23.39 40.27 37.94
C ARG A 101 -22.55 40.23 36.68
N ILE A 102 -22.58 39.10 35.99
CA ILE A 102 -21.83 38.86 34.76
C ILE A 102 -22.80 38.38 33.69
N VAL A 103 -22.74 38.99 32.51
CA VAL A 103 -23.47 38.56 31.32
C VAL A 103 -22.46 38.30 30.21
N ILE A 104 -22.43 37.07 29.73
CA ILE A 104 -21.49 36.62 28.70
C ILE A 104 -22.31 36.26 27.47
N THR A 105 -22.13 37.00 26.38
CA THR A 105 -22.90 36.80 25.14
C THR A 105 -21.97 36.42 24.00
N ALA A 106 -22.25 35.32 23.31
CA ALA A 106 -21.58 34.91 22.09
C ALA A 106 -22.53 35.11 20.89
N ALA A 107 -22.10 35.94 19.95
CA ALA A 107 -22.80 36.17 18.70
C ALA A 107 -21.80 36.54 17.59
N GLY A 108 -21.94 35.93 16.42
CA GLY A 108 -21.10 36.26 15.26
C GLY A 108 -19.61 35.95 15.45
N GLY A 109 -19.30 34.93 16.26
CA GLY A 109 -17.93 34.48 16.52
C GLY A 109 -17.13 35.30 17.54
N ILE A 110 -17.71 36.35 18.13
CA ILE A 110 -17.09 37.14 19.21
C ILE A 110 -17.88 36.93 20.50
N VAL A 111 -17.16 36.69 21.59
CA VAL A 111 -17.74 36.57 22.94
C VAL A 111 -17.55 37.89 23.70
N THR A 112 -18.62 38.50 24.19
CA THR A 112 -18.56 39.75 24.95
C THR A 112 -18.90 39.50 26.40
N PHE A 113 -18.02 39.92 27.31
CA PHE A 113 -18.24 39.86 28.76
C PHE A 113 -18.69 41.23 29.28
N ARG A 114 -19.83 41.30 29.96
CA ARG A 114 -20.39 42.53 30.53
C ARG A 114 -20.74 42.35 31.98
N GLY A 115 -20.68 43.45 32.74
CA GLY A 115 -21.16 43.48 34.13
C GLY A 115 -20.11 43.98 35.11
N VAL A 116 -20.31 43.67 36.39
CA VAL A 116 -19.49 44.17 37.50
C VAL A 116 -18.96 43.01 38.33
N VAL A 117 -17.66 43.05 38.63
CA VAL A 117 -16.93 42.05 39.41
C VAL A 117 -16.15 42.71 40.55
N GLY A 118 -15.86 41.95 41.62
CA GLY A 118 -15.21 42.48 42.83
C GLY A 118 -13.74 42.81 42.68
N ASP A 119 -13.02 42.06 41.84
CA ASP A 119 -11.58 42.25 41.65
C ASP A 119 -11.11 41.76 40.27
N SER A 120 -9.83 42.02 39.98
CA SER A 120 -9.17 41.61 38.73
C SER A 120 -8.95 40.10 38.63
N SER A 121 -8.87 39.38 39.74
CA SER A 121 -8.66 37.92 39.76
C SER A 121 -9.91 37.19 39.26
N LEU A 122 -11.08 37.59 39.74
CA LEU A 122 -12.37 37.08 39.26
C LEU A 122 -12.57 37.44 37.79
N LYS A 123 -12.25 38.67 37.40
CA LYS A 123 -12.28 39.11 36.00
C LYS A 123 -11.44 38.19 35.10
N GLN A 124 -10.20 37.91 35.52
CA GLN A 124 -9.30 37.02 34.80
C GLN A 124 -9.84 35.59 34.73
N ALA A 125 -10.35 35.04 35.85
CA ALA A 125 -10.91 33.68 35.91
C ALA A 125 -12.10 33.49 34.95
N VAL A 126 -12.97 34.50 34.85
CA VAL A 126 -14.13 34.50 33.94
C VAL A 126 -13.68 34.47 32.47
N THR A 127 -12.73 35.34 32.10
CA THR A 127 -12.21 35.41 30.73
C THR A 127 -11.38 34.18 30.34
N ALA A 128 -10.59 33.64 31.26
CA ALA A 128 -9.77 32.44 31.03
C ALA A 128 -10.63 31.19 30.74
N GLY A 129 -11.86 31.14 31.26
CA GLY A 129 -12.80 30.04 31.03
C GLY A 129 -13.20 29.83 29.56
N LEU A 130 -13.00 30.81 28.66
CA LEU A 130 -13.25 30.62 27.22
C LEU A 130 -12.24 29.69 26.53
N GLY A 131 -11.06 29.49 27.13
CA GLY A 131 -9.95 28.76 26.51
C GLY A 131 -9.19 29.58 25.45
N ALA A 132 -8.03 29.07 25.02
CA ALA A 132 -7.22 29.73 24.00
C ALA A 132 -7.88 29.66 22.62
N GLY A 133 -7.92 30.78 21.88
CA GLY A 133 -8.30 30.82 20.47
C GLY A 133 -9.70 31.37 20.13
N ARG A 134 -10.53 31.73 21.11
CA ARG A 134 -11.79 32.46 20.85
C ARG A 134 -11.58 33.97 21.00
N ALA A 135 -11.99 34.73 19.98
CA ALA A 135 -12.01 36.18 20.04
C ALA A 135 -13.04 36.63 21.07
N PHE A 136 -12.64 37.51 21.98
CA PHE A 136 -13.54 38.06 22.97
C PHE A 136 -13.33 39.56 23.18
N ARG A 137 -14.37 40.21 23.70
CA ARG A 137 -14.35 41.59 24.13
C ARG A 137 -14.66 41.64 25.62
N ASP A 138 -13.78 42.31 26.35
CA ASP A 138 -13.90 42.52 27.78
C ASP A 138 -14.51 43.90 28.06
N GLU A 139 -15.76 43.89 28.52
CA GLU A 139 -16.51 45.06 28.99
C GLU A 139 -16.87 44.89 30.49
N LEU A 140 -16.08 44.11 31.25
CA LEU A 140 -16.27 43.93 32.70
C LEU A 140 -15.67 45.09 33.48
N VAL A 141 -16.45 45.63 34.42
CA VAL A 141 -16.05 46.70 35.33
C VAL A 141 -15.66 46.10 36.69
N VAL A 142 -14.48 46.47 37.20
CA VAL A 142 -14.04 46.08 38.55
C VAL A 142 -14.52 47.13 39.55
N SER A 143 -15.16 46.70 40.63
CA SER A 143 -15.67 47.57 41.70
C SER A 143 -15.46 46.93 43.07
N GLU A 144 -14.76 47.62 43.95
CA GLU A 144 -14.49 47.16 45.32
C GLU A 144 -15.74 47.09 46.21
N ARG A 145 -16.88 47.63 45.75
CA ARG A 145 -18.19 47.52 46.41
C ARG A 145 -18.89 46.20 46.14
N VAL A 146 -18.39 45.37 45.23
CA VAL A 146 -19.01 44.09 44.90
C VAL A 146 -18.65 43.04 45.94
N ARG A 147 -19.67 42.35 46.46
CA ARG A 147 -19.53 41.17 47.30
C ARG A 147 -18.96 40.01 46.49
N GLU A 148 -18.03 39.29 47.09
CA GLU A 148 -17.44 38.11 46.47
C GLU A 148 -18.49 36.99 46.37
N PRO A 149 -18.85 36.55 45.15
CA PRO A 149 -19.88 35.53 45.00
C PRO A 149 -19.31 34.15 45.35
N LEU A 150 -20.14 33.28 45.93
CA LEU A 150 -19.73 31.92 46.32
C LEU A 150 -19.23 31.06 45.14
N TRP A 151 -19.63 31.39 43.92
CA TRP A 151 -19.21 30.71 42.69
C TRP A 151 -17.90 31.28 42.08
N ALA A 152 -17.31 32.34 42.64
CA ALA A 152 -16.13 33.02 42.12
C ALA A 152 -14.96 32.06 41.82
N GLY A 153 -14.65 31.17 42.76
CA GLY A 153 -13.52 30.25 42.66
C GLY A 153 -13.64 29.20 41.53
N ARG A 154 -14.83 28.99 40.97
CA ARG A 154 -15.09 27.97 39.93
C ARG A 154 -15.73 28.51 38.66
N VAL A 155 -15.78 29.83 38.51
CA VAL A 155 -16.46 30.47 37.37
C VAL A 155 -15.83 30.11 36.02
N GLY A 156 -14.50 29.92 35.97
CA GLY A 156 -13.81 29.51 34.74
C GLY A 156 -14.28 28.14 34.22
N GLU A 157 -14.48 27.17 35.12
CA GLU A 157 -15.03 25.84 34.77
C GLU A 157 -16.46 25.93 34.21
N LEU A 158 -17.27 26.82 34.81
CA LEU A 158 -18.65 27.05 34.41
C LEU A 158 -18.73 27.66 33.00
N VAL A 159 -17.92 28.69 32.75
CA VAL A 159 -17.80 29.33 31.43
C VAL A 159 -17.33 28.33 30.38
N ALA A 160 -16.28 27.54 30.68
CA ALA A 160 -15.77 26.51 29.77
C ALA A 160 -16.82 25.45 29.44
N ARG A 161 -17.55 24.97 30.46
CA ARG A 161 -18.61 23.98 30.29
C ARG A 161 -19.73 24.48 29.37
N TYR A 162 -20.18 25.71 29.58
CA TYR A 162 -21.25 26.31 28.79
C TYR A 162 -20.83 26.51 27.33
N PHE A 163 -19.73 27.23 27.10
CA PHE A 163 -19.25 27.58 25.77
C PHE A 163 -18.60 26.42 25.00
N GLY A 164 -18.35 25.30 25.68
CA GLY A 164 -18.01 24.02 25.07
C GLY A 164 -19.19 23.31 24.39
N GLN A 165 -20.43 23.62 24.79
CA GLN A 165 -21.65 23.01 24.21
C GLN A 165 -22.46 23.98 23.36
N ILE A 166 -22.32 25.29 23.60
CA ILE A 166 -23.10 26.35 22.96
C ILE A 166 -22.17 27.32 22.25
N ALA A 167 -22.33 27.44 20.93
CA ALA A 167 -21.55 28.34 20.10
C ALA A 167 -22.07 29.79 20.16
N ASP A 168 -23.39 29.97 20.00
CA ASP A 168 -24.08 31.24 20.08
C ASP A 168 -25.15 31.21 21.19
N GLY A 169 -25.10 32.18 22.09
CA GLY A 169 -25.96 32.21 23.27
C GLY A 169 -25.49 33.20 24.35
N ALA A 170 -26.23 33.27 25.45
CA ALA A 170 -25.92 34.09 26.61
C ALA A 170 -25.91 33.25 27.91
N LEU A 171 -24.86 33.45 28.71
CA LEU A 171 -24.74 32.94 30.08
C LEU A 171 -24.80 34.14 31.02
N GLU A 172 -25.84 34.20 31.86
CA GLU A 172 -25.99 35.23 32.89
C GLU A 172 -25.72 34.62 34.26
N LEU A 173 -24.81 35.22 35.02
CA LEU A 173 -24.42 34.82 36.37
C LEU A 173 -24.72 35.96 37.35
N GLY A 174 -25.66 35.74 38.25
CA GLY A 174 -25.94 36.62 39.39
C GLY A 174 -25.54 35.98 40.73
N GLU A 175 -25.91 36.63 41.83
CA GLU A 175 -25.59 36.13 43.18
C GLU A 175 -26.25 34.78 43.48
N ARG A 176 -27.53 34.59 43.08
CA ARG A 176 -28.30 33.35 43.31
C ARG A 176 -29.10 32.88 42.10
N GLU A 177 -29.03 33.56 40.97
CA GLU A 177 -29.77 33.22 39.76
C GLU A 177 -28.81 33.10 38.58
N PHE A 178 -28.83 31.95 37.91
CA PHE A 178 -28.13 31.73 36.65
C PHE A 178 -29.14 31.55 35.51
N VAL A 179 -28.84 32.14 34.35
CA VAL A 179 -29.68 32.02 33.15
C VAL A 179 -28.86 31.49 31.99
N LEU A 180 -29.35 30.42 31.35
CA LEU A 180 -28.76 29.80 30.17
C LEU A 180 -29.65 30.09 28.95
N ARG A 181 -29.13 30.77 27.94
CA ARG A 181 -29.86 31.06 26.69
C ARG A 181 -29.03 30.66 25.49
N GLY A 182 -29.56 29.85 24.58
CA GLY A 182 -28.80 29.50 23.38
C GLY A 182 -29.34 28.27 22.71
N ARG A 183 -28.58 27.80 21.73
CA ARG A 183 -28.93 26.61 20.95
C ARG A 183 -27.97 25.47 21.27
N ILE A 184 -28.51 24.29 21.58
CA ILE A 184 -27.74 23.12 22.01
C ILE A 184 -28.14 21.86 21.23
N LYS A 185 -27.17 20.97 20.99
CA LYS A 185 -27.36 19.74 20.18
C LYS A 185 -27.87 18.59 21.04
N GLY A 186 -29.09 18.12 20.78
CA GLY A 186 -29.64 16.95 21.42
C GLY A 186 -30.04 17.12 22.89
N GLU A 187 -31.02 16.34 23.31
CA GLU A 187 -31.61 16.41 24.65
C GLU A 187 -30.62 15.98 25.75
N LYS A 188 -29.83 14.93 25.49
CA LYS A 188 -28.83 14.42 26.45
C LYS A 188 -27.76 15.47 26.79
N ALA A 189 -27.29 16.24 25.81
CA ALA A 189 -26.29 17.28 26.06
C ALA A 189 -26.88 18.46 26.82
N ARG A 190 -28.13 18.85 26.51
CA ARG A 190 -28.89 19.85 27.26
C ARG A 190 -29.00 19.46 28.73
N ASP A 191 -29.44 18.24 28.99
CA ASP A 191 -29.69 17.77 30.36
C ASP A 191 -28.38 17.63 31.14
N ALA A 192 -27.31 17.16 30.50
CA ALA A 192 -25.97 17.11 31.09
C ALA A 192 -25.40 18.50 31.40
N LEU A 193 -25.63 19.49 30.51
CA LEU A 193 -25.24 20.88 30.75
C LEU A 193 -26.02 21.46 31.94
N ILE A 194 -27.35 21.31 31.96
CA ILE A 194 -28.22 21.79 33.04
C ILE A 194 -27.80 21.17 34.38
N ALA A 195 -27.64 19.84 34.44
CA ALA A 195 -27.19 19.16 35.64
C ALA A 195 -25.80 19.64 36.09
N GLY A 196 -24.89 19.80 35.12
CA GLY A 196 -23.55 20.33 35.35
C GLY A 196 -23.58 21.73 35.95
N VAL A 197 -24.38 22.65 35.40
CA VAL A 197 -24.50 24.04 35.90
C VAL A 197 -25.19 24.09 37.27
N ARG A 198 -26.20 23.24 37.51
CA ARG A 198 -26.88 23.17 38.83
C ARG A 198 -25.91 22.84 39.96
N ALA A 199 -24.87 22.03 39.71
CA ALA A 199 -23.85 21.71 40.69
C ALA A 199 -22.96 22.91 41.09
N PHE A 200 -23.04 24.06 40.39
CA PHE A 200 -22.36 25.30 40.73
C PHE A 200 -23.27 26.33 41.41
N LEU A 201 -24.57 26.05 41.54
CA LEU A 201 -25.47 26.98 42.22
C LEU A 201 -25.17 26.99 43.73
N PRO A 202 -25.12 28.18 44.36
CA PRO A 202 -25.08 28.26 45.82
C PRO A 202 -26.39 27.73 46.42
N GLU A 203 -26.39 27.40 47.72
CA GLU A 203 -27.60 26.96 48.42
C GLU A 203 -28.76 27.94 48.22
N GLY A 204 -29.94 27.42 47.88
CA GLY A 204 -31.13 28.23 47.54
C GLY A 204 -31.00 29.06 46.26
N GLY A 205 -30.02 28.76 45.39
CA GLY A 205 -29.90 29.34 44.06
C GLY A 205 -30.91 28.75 43.06
N THR A 206 -31.18 29.49 41.98
CA THR A 206 -32.11 29.10 40.92
C THR A 206 -31.41 29.10 39.56
N LEU A 207 -31.78 28.15 38.69
CA LEU A 207 -31.31 28.07 37.31
C LEU A 207 -32.49 28.20 36.37
N ARG A 208 -32.48 29.23 35.53
CA ARG A 208 -33.42 29.39 34.42
C ARG A 208 -32.77 28.92 33.12
N SER A 209 -33.43 28.00 32.42
CA SER A 209 -32.97 27.47 31.14
C SER A 209 -33.93 27.88 30.03
N GLU A 210 -33.41 28.62 29.06
CA GLU A 210 -34.07 28.99 27.81
C GLU A 210 -33.32 28.38 26.61
N LEU A 211 -32.74 27.19 26.84
CA LEU A 211 -31.99 26.45 25.81
C LEU A 211 -32.96 25.85 24.78
N GLN A 212 -32.75 26.18 23.53
CA GLN A 212 -33.48 25.62 22.40
C GLN A 212 -32.69 24.44 21.82
N LEU A 213 -33.37 23.31 21.59
CA LEU A 213 -32.77 22.19 20.87
C LEU A 213 -32.57 22.61 19.39
N LEU A 214 -31.37 22.40 18.87
CA LEU A 214 -31.13 22.47 17.44
C LEU A 214 -31.96 21.34 16.78
N PRO A 215 -32.76 21.63 15.74
CA PRO A 215 -33.46 20.58 15.02
C PRO A 215 -32.43 19.68 14.35
N ASP A 216 -32.51 18.37 14.62
CA ASP A 216 -31.60 17.39 14.05
C ASP A 216 -31.81 17.31 12.53
N GLN A 217 -30.75 17.58 11.77
CA GLN A 217 -30.71 17.32 10.34
C GLN A 217 -29.95 16.02 10.08
N PRO A 218 -30.43 15.14 9.19
CA PRO A 218 -29.68 13.96 8.81
C PRO A 218 -28.40 14.38 8.07
N ALA A 219 -27.29 13.72 8.39
CA ALA A 219 -26.07 13.86 7.61
C ALA A 219 -26.32 13.40 6.17
N SER A 220 -25.76 14.13 5.21
CA SER A 220 -25.89 13.80 3.80
C SER A 220 -24.56 13.89 3.10
N VAL A 221 -24.20 12.86 2.33
CA VAL A 221 -23.03 12.87 1.45
C VAL A 221 -23.42 12.30 0.10
N LEU A 222 -23.23 13.08 -0.95
CA LEU A 222 -23.26 12.61 -2.32
C LEU A 222 -21.83 12.64 -2.85
N ALA A 223 -21.33 11.48 -3.27
CA ALA A 223 -20.01 11.31 -3.81
C ALA A 223 -20.09 10.65 -5.18
N GLN A 224 -19.51 11.27 -6.20
CA GLN A 224 -19.48 10.73 -7.56
C GLN A 224 -18.06 10.75 -8.09
N ARG A 225 -17.60 9.61 -8.63
CA ARG A 225 -16.31 9.50 -9.31
C ARG A 225 -16.52 9.34 -10.80
N ASP A 226 -16.04 10.32 -11.56
CA ASP A 226 -16.01 10.31 -13.02
C ASP A 226 -14.54 10.30 -13.48
N GLY A 227 -14.06 9.13 -13.89
CA GLY A 227 -12.67 8.90 -14.27
C GLY A 227 -11.69 9.23 -13.14
N ASN A 228 -11.04 10.40 -13.25
CA ASN A 228 -9.99 10.85 -12.36
C ASN A 228 -10.41 12.01 -11.44
N ARG A 229 -11.70 12.38 -11.44
CA ARG A 229 -12.25 13.40 -10.53
C ARG A 229 -13.31 12.80 -9.62
N ILE A 230 -13.28 13.19 -8.35
CA ILE A 230 -14.33 12.89 -7.37
C ILE A 230 -15.00 14.20 -6.99
N HIS A 231 -16.31 14.28 -7.19
CA HIS A 231 -17.15 15.38 -6.72
C HIS A 231 -17.87 14.96 -5.44
N LEU A 232 -17.72 15.76 -4.39
CA LEU A 232 -18.36 15.55 -3.09
C LEU A 232 -19.29 16.72 -2.78
N SER A 233 -20.50 16.43 -2.31
CA SER A 233 -21.42 17.46 -1.82
C SER A 233 -22.25 16.92 -0.65
N GLY A 234 -22.82 17.83 0.14
CA GLY A 234 -23.69 17.49 1.26
C GLY A 234 -23.30 18.18 2.56
N LYS A 235 -23.85 17.69 3.67
CA LYS A 235 -23.74 18.29 5.00
C LYS A 235 -23.21 17.28 6.01
N LEU A 236 -22.19 17.68 6.74
CA LEU A 236 -21.55 16.89 7.79
C LEU A 236 -21.54 17.66 9.13
N PRO A 237 -21.37 16.97 10.28
CA PRO A 237 -21.52 17.58 11.60
C PRO A 237 -20.49 18.69 11.95
N SER A 238 -19.31 18.63 11.33
CA SER A 238 -18.19 19.53 11.63
C SER A 238 -17.18 19.62 10.48
N GLY A 239 -16.28 20.61 10.54
CA GLY A 239 -15.13 20.72 9.64
C GLY A 239 -14.15 19.55 9.78
N ASP A 240 -13.96 19.01 11.00
CA ASP A 240 -13.09 17.85 11.23
C ASP A 240 -13.61 16.59 10.53
N ALA A 241 -14.94 16.40 10.48
CA ALA A 241 -15.55 15.30 9.74
C ALA A 241 -15.29 15.44 8.23
N ILE A 242 -15.32 16.66 7.70
CA ILE A 242 -14.94 16.95 6.30
C ILE A 242 -13.47 16.62 6.08
N ALA A 243 -12.57 17.09 6.95
CA ALA A 243 -11.13 16.86 6.83
C ALA A 243 -10.79 15.36 6.85
N SER A 244 -11.40 14.59 7.76
CA SER A 244 -11.23 13.13 7.83
C SER A 244 -11.69 12.42 6.56
N LEU A 245 -12.83 12.83 5.98
CA LEU A 245 -13.34 12.28 4.72
C LEU A 245 -12.40 12.59 3.55
N LEU A 246 -11.93 13.84 3.44
CA LEU A 246 -11.01 14.26 2.38
C LEU A 246 -9.66 13.53 2.49
N GLN A 247 -9.15 13.32 3.71
CA GLN A 247 -7.91 12.58 3.94
C GLN A 247 -8.00 11.14 3.42
N ALA A 248 -9.12 10.46 3.65
CA ALA A 248 -9.32 9.09 3.16
C ALA A 248 -9.41 9.00 1.63
N LEU A 249 -9.79 10.08 0.95
CA LEU A 249 -9.92 10.17 -0.50
C LEU A 249 -8.65 10.63 -1.21
N ASN A 250 -7.51 10.69 -0.53
CA ASN A 250 -6.20 10.97 -1.13
C ASN A 250 -5.70 9.77 -1.96
N LEU A 251 -6.37 9.50 -3.08
CA LEU A 251 -6.08 8.40 -3.99
C LEU A 251 -5.04 8.83 -5.05
N PRO A 252 -4.09 7.95 -5.45
CA PRO A 252 -3.06 8.30 -6.44
C PRO A 252 -3.67 8.74 -7.77
N ALA A 253 -3.14 9.84 -8.31
CA ALA A 253 -3.59 10.50 -9.52
C ALA A 253 -5.00 11.10 -9.48
N VAL A 254 -5.85 10.90 -8.45
CA VAL A 254 -7.25 11.38 -8.44
C VAL A 254 -7.36 12.80 -7.87
N GLN A 255 -8.12 13.66 -8.55
CA GLN A 255 -8.46 15.01 -8.07
C GLN A 255 -9.79 14.97 -7.30
N VAL A 256 -9.85 15.64 -6.15
CA VAL A 256 -11.05 15.71 -5.31
C VAL A 256 -11.55 17.15 -5.27
N GLU A 257 -12.79 17.36 -5.71
CA GLU A 257 -13.52 18.62 -5.62
C GLU A 257 -14.68 18.45 -4.62
N HIS A 258 -14.89 19.42 -3.74
CA HIS A 258 -15.96 19.31 -2.74
C HIS A 258 -16.74 20.60 -2.52
N GLN A 259 -18.03 20.43 -2.28
CA GLN A 259 -18.98 21.44 -1.82
C GLN A 259 -19.63 21.01 -0.47
N LEU A 260 -18.87 20.23 0.32
CA LEU A 260 -19.28 19.79 1.65
C LEU A 260 -19.39 20.98 2.62
N GLN A 261 -20.45 21.00 3.42
CA GLN A 261 -20.71 22.02 4.43
C GLN A 261 -20.71 21.41 5.83
N GLY A 262 -19.96 22.03 6.75
CA GLY A 262 -20.04 21.71 8.17
C GLY A 262 -21.25 22.41 8.78
N ASP A 263 -22.24 21.67 9.24
CA ASP A 263 -23.44 22.21 9.88
C ASP A 263 -23.62 21.58 11.26
N ALA A 264 -23.57 22.43 12.29
CA ALA A 264 -23.69 22.00 13.66
C ALA A 264 -25.07 21.36 13.98
N ARG A 265 -26.10 21.60 13.15
CA ARG A 265 -27.43 20.97 13.26
C ARG A 265 -27.46 19.53 12.78
N VAL A 266 -26.41 19.07 12.11
CA VAL A 266 -26.33 17.69 11.60
C VAL A 266 -25.92 16.76 12.74
N GLU A 267 -26.70 15.69 12.95
CA GLU A 267 -26.41 14.66 13.94
C GLU A 267 -25.11 13.93 13.59
N THR A 268 -24.27 13.61 14.58
CA THR A 268 -23.06 12.80 14.36
C THR A 268 -23.47 11.35 14.10
N PRO A 269 -23.37 10.86 12.85
CA PRO A 269 -23.88 9.54 12.54
C PRO A 269 -22.92 8.45 13.01
N THR A 270 -23.48 7.30 13.41
CA THR A 270 -22.71 6.11 13.82
C THR A 270 -21.78 5.59 12.73
N TRP A 271 -22.13 5.82 11.45
CA TRP A 271 -21.30 5.44 10.31
C TRP A 271 -20.13 6.38 10.03
N ALA A 272 -20.04 7.55 10.68
CA ALA A 272 -19.03 8.57 10.39
C ALA A 272 -17.59 8.02 10.46
N VAL A 273 -17.36 7.02 11.32
CA VAL A 273 -16.06 6.37 11.51
C VAL A 273 -15.74 5.40 10.36
N ALA A 274 -16.74 4.63 9.90
CA ALA A 274 -16.55 3.60 8.87
C ALA A 274 -16.58 4.16 7.44
N PHE A 275 -17.30 5.26 7.23
CA PHE A 275 -17.58 5.80 5.91
C PHE A 275 -16.36 6.25 5.11
N PRO A 276 -15.34 6.93 5.68
CA PRO A 276 -14.16 7.33 4.92
C PRO A 276 -13.39 6.13 4.32
N ALA A 277 -13.20 5.06 5.11
CA ALA A 277 -12.54 3.84 4.66
C ALA A 277 -13.35 3.11 3.59
N PHE A 278 -14.67 3.01 3.81
CA PHE A 278 -15.61 2.46 2.82
C PHE A 278 -15.52 3.22 1.49
N LEU A 279 -15.64 4.55 1.52
CA LEU A 279 -15.69 5.39 0.32
C LEU A 279 -14.39 5.33 -0.48
N SER A 280 -13.24 5.35 0.22
CA SER A 280 -11.92 5.17 -0.39
C SER A 280 -11.78 3.81 -1.07
N GLY A 281 -12.20 2.73 -0.40
CA GLY A 281 -12.22 1.38 -0.95
C GLY A 281 -13.13 1.25 -2.16
N PHE A 282 -14.36 1.78 -2.07
CA PHE A 282 -15.34 1.74 -3.14
C PHE A 282 -14.84 2.45 -4.40
N PHE A 283 -14.26 3.65 -4.26
CA PHE A 283 -13.75 4.39 -5.41
C PHE A 283 -12.43 3.85 -5.95
N ARG A 284 -11.63 3.12 -5.16
CA ARG A 284 -10.40 2.48 -5.67
C ARG A 284 -10.69 1.54 -6.85
N ASP A 285 -11.84 0.90 -6.86
CA ASP A 285 -12.23 -0.09 -7.87
C ASP A 285 -12.89 0.51 -9.13
N GLY A 286 -12.98 1.83 -9.25
CA GLY A 286 -13.40 2.52 -10.47
C GLY A 286 -14.50 3.57 -10.27
N PRO A 287 -15.09 4.09 -11.37
CA PRO A 287 -16.13 5.12 -11.32
C PRO A 287 -17.41 4.62 -10.67
N GLY A 288 -18.22 5.53 -10.14
CA GLY A 288 -19.47 5.18 -9.47
C GLY A 288 -20.01 6.32 -8.65
N ALA A 289 -21.20 6.12 -8.07
CA ALA A 289 -21.84 7.07 -7.19
C ALA A 289 -22.22 6.42 -5.86
N VAL A 290 -21.98 7.15 -4.78
CA VAL A 290 -22.37 6.82 -3.42
C VAL A 290 -23.21 7.96 -2.89
N GLU A 291 -24.44 7.65 -2.51
CA GLU A 291 -25.36 8.58 -1.88
C GLU A 291 -25.69 8.07 -0.48
N LEU A 292 -25.42 8.89 0.53
CA LEU A 292 -25.69 8.57 1.91
C LEU A 292 -26.55 9.69 2.50
N GLN A 293 -27.77 9.35 2.91
CA GLN A 293 -28.69 10.29 3.56
C GLN A 293 -29.23 9.68 4.85
N GLY A 294 -28.87 10.28 5.99
CA GLY A 294 -29.14 9.68 7.29
C GLY A 294 -28.50 8.30 7.37
N LYS A 295 -29.30 7.23 7.43
CA LYS A 295 -28.83 5.84 7.44
C LYS A 295 -28.97 5.12 6.08
N GLN A 296 -29.54 5.77 5.07
CA GLN A 296 -29.77 5.17 3.75
C GLN A 296 -28.52 5.31 2.89
N LEU A 297 -27.87 4.20 2.57
CA LEU A 297 -26.69 4.15 1.71
C LEU A 297 -27.06 3.55 0.35
N THR A 298 -27.06 4.36 -0.70
CA THR A 298 -27.29 3.91 -2.08
C THR A 298 -25.99 3.91 -2.86
N LEU A 299 -25.71 2.79 -3.54
CA LEU A 299 -24.51 2.61 -4.36
C LEU A 299 -24.93 2.40 -5.81
N ARG A 300 -24.23 3.06 -6.75
CA ARG A 300 -24.43 2.89 -8.18
C ARG A 300 -23.09 2.83 -8.89
N GLY A 301 -23.05 2.09 -9.98
CA GLY A 301 -21.89 2.00 -10.87
C GLY A 301 -21.75 0.63 -11.50
N GLU A 302 -20.85 0.53 -12.46
CA GLU A 302 -20.48 -0.72 -13.09
C GLU A 302 -19.12 -1.19 -12.56
N ARG A 303 -19.03 -2.49 -12.28
CA ARG A 303 -17.82 -3.14 -11.76
C ARG A 303 -17.55 -4.42 -12.56
N PRO A 304 -16.28 -4.74 -12.86
CA PRO A 304 -15.93 -6.01 -13.49
C PRO A 304 -16.20 -7.18 -12.54
N ALA A 305 -16.67 -8.32 -13.07
CA ALA A 305 -16.96 -9.52 -12.30
C ALA A 305 -15.76 -10.02 -11.47
N SER A 306 -14.53 -9.86 -11.98
CA SER A 306 -13.28 -10.19 -11.29
C SER A 306 -13.04 -9.42 -9.99
N LYS A 307 -13.62 -8.22 -9.84
CA LYS A 307 -13.57 -7.48 -8.57
C LYS A 307 -14.46 -8.09 -7.49
N GLY A 308 -15.35 -9.01 -7.86
CA GLY A 308 -16.07 -9.91 -6.97
C GLY A 308 -17.12 -9.22 -6.10
N ARG A 309 -18.35 -9.77 -6.08
CA ARG A 309 -19.41 -9.35 -5.16
C ARG A 309 -18.95 -9.43 -3.69
N ALA A 310 -18.15 -10.44 -3.36
CA ALA A 310 -17.61 -10.67 -2.01
C ALA A 310 -16.73 -9.50 -1.50
N GLN A 311 -15.96 -8.86 -2.38
CA GLN A 311 -15.12 -7.72 -1.99
C GLN A 311 -15.98 -6.51 -1.61
N LEU A 312 -17.00 -6.20 -2.41
CA LEU A 312 -17.97 -5.15 -2.11
C LEU A 312 -18.72 -5.43 -0.80
N ASP A 313 -19.14 -6.69 -0.58
CA ASP A 313 -19.82 -7.08 0.65
C ASP A 313 -18.93 -6.93 1.89
N SER A 314 -17.63 -7.22 1.78
CA SER A 314 -16.66 -6.99 2.86
C SER A 314 -16.51 -5.50 3.18
N LEU A 315 -16.44 -4.64 2.16
CA LEU A 315 -16.40 -3.18 2.34
C LEU A 315 -17.68 -2.63 3.01
N LEU A 316 -18.83 -3.26 2.76
CA LEU A 316 -20.11 -2.83 3.32
C LEU A 316 -20.38 -3.33 4.73
N GLN A 317 -19.66 -4.35 5.20
CA GLN A 317 -19.89 -4.95 6.52
C GLN A 317 -19.76 -3.92 7.67
N PRO A 318 -18.73 -3.04 7.73
CA PRO A 318 -18.65 -2.01 8.75
C PRO A 318 -19.79 -0.98 8.66
N MET A 319 -20.25 -0.66 7.45
CA MET A 319 -21.39 0.26 7.23
C MET A 319 -22.70 -0.34 7.75
N ARG A 320 -22.94 -1.64 7.50
CA ARG A 320 -24.10 -2.37 8.02
C ARG A 320 -24.06 -2.46 9.56
N GLN A 321 -22.89 -2.74 10.14
CA GLN A 321 -22.69 -2.76 11.60
C GLN A 321 -22.94 -1.38 12.23
N ALA A 322 -22.64 -0.30 11.51
CA ALA A 322 -22.96 1.06 11.92
C ALA A 322 -24.45 1.42 11.75
N GLY A 323 -25.30 0.48 11.31
CA GLY A 323 -26.74 0.65 11.17
C GLY A 323 -27.20 1.28 9.86
N CYS A 324 -26.38 1.25 8.80
CA CYS A 324 -26.79 1.73 7.48
C CYS A 324 -27.66 0.69 6.75
N GLU A 325 -28.74 1.17 6.15
CA GLU A 325 -29.58 0.43 5.21
C GLU A 325 -28.98 0.56 3.81
N VAL A 326 -28.43 -0.53 3.28
CA VAL A 326 -27.70 -0.51 2.02
C VAL A 326 -28.60 -0.89 0.85
N ARG A 327 -28.78 0.05 -0.08
CA ARG A 327 -29.37 -0.16 -1.39
C ARG A 327 -28.27 -0.30 -2.44
N ASP A 328 -27.93 -1.54 -2.75
CA ASP A 328 -26.89 -1.87 -3.73
C ASP A 328 -27.49 -1.95 -5.14
N LEU A 329 -27.13 -0.98 -6.00
CA LEU A 329 -27.46 -0.95 -7.43
C LEU A 329 -26.20 -1.06 -8.29
N VAL A 330 -25.12 -1.63 -7.75
CA VAL A 330 -23.89 -1.89 -8.50
C VAL A 330 -24.10 -3.06 -9.44
N GLN A 331 -23.79 -2.86 -10.72
CA GLN A 331 -23.88 -3.90 -11.73
C GLN A 331 -22.51 -4.56 -11.92
N PHE A 332 -22.47 -5.88 -11.81
CA PHE A 332 -21.27 -6.67 -12.11
C PHE A 332 -21.33 -7.15 -13.55
N VAL A 333 -20.52 -6.54 -14.40
CA VAL A 333 -20.46 -6.85 -15.83
C VAL A 333 -19.36 -7.89 -16.10
N PRO A 334 -19.52 -8.76 -17.12
CA PRO A 334 -18.48 -9.70 -17.52
C PRO A 334 -17.16 -8.97 -17.77
N ASP A 335 -16.08 -9.59 -17.32
CA ASP A 335 -14.75 -9.05 -17.56
C ASP A 335 -14.43 -9.01 -19.06
N LEU A 336 -13.90 -7.89 -19.53
CA LEU A 336 -13.37 -7.75 -20.89
C LEU A 336 -11.85 -7.92 -20.89
N ASP A 337 -11.32 -8.59 -21.90
CA ASP A 337 -9.87 -8.69 -22.06
C ASP A 337 -9.30 -7.35 -22.56
N PRO A 338 -8.17 -6.89 -21.98
CA PRO A 338 -7.52 -5.67 -22.44
C PRO A 338 -6.93 -5.90 -23.83
N VAL A 339 -7.16 -4.93 -24.70
CA VAL A 339 -6.61 -4.90 -26.06
C VAL A 339 -6.00 -3.53 -26.26
N PHE A 340 -4.77 -3.48 -26.76
CA PHE A 340 -4.09 -2.23 -27.06
C PHE A 340 -3.34 -2.36 -28.38
N ARG A 341 -3.32 -1.30 -29.17
CA ARG A 341 -2.62 -1.23 -30.44
C ARG A 341 -1.94 0.11 -30.56
N ALA A 342 -0.65 0.08 -30.90
CA ALA A 342 0.13 1.27 -31.18
C ALA A 342 0.77 1.12 -32.56
N ARG A 343 0.53 2.08 -33.44
CA ARG A 343 1.07 2.08 -34.81
C ARG A 343 1.75 3.41 -35.09
N LEU A 344 3.01 3.36 -35.50
CA LEU A 344 3.75 4.51 -36.02
C LEU A 344 3.83 4.37 -37.54
N ALA A 345 3.29 5.35 -38.26
CA ALA A 345 3.39 5.46 -39.71
C ALA A 345 3.39 6.94 -40.11
N ASP A 346 4.23 7.32 -41.08
CA ASP A 346 4.31 8.70 -41.61
C ASP A 346 4.47 9.78 -40.53
N GLY A 347 5.24 9.47 -39.48
CA GLY A 347 5.45 10.36 -38.33
C GLY A 347 4.24 10.51 -37.39
N THR A 348 3.13 9.81 -37.64
CA THR A 348 1.95 9.81 -36.76
C THR A 348 1.90 8.53 -35.91
N LEU A 349 1.85 8.69 -34.58
CA LEU A 349 1.63 7.61 -33.64
C LEU A 349 0.13 7.48 -33.34
N GLN A 350 -0.49 6.41 -33.82
CA GLN A 350 -1.89 6.06 -33.58
C GLN A 350 -1.98 5.06 -32.43
N LEU A 351 -2.72 5.41 -31.38
CA LEU A 351 -2.99 4.55 -30.24
C LEU A 351 -4.48 4.21 -30.17
N SER A 352 -4.82 2.93 -30.07
CA SER A 352 -6.20 2.47 -29.90
C SER A 352 -6.26 1.30 -28.92
N GLY A 353 -7.43 1.08 -28.31
CA GLY A 353 -7.60 -0.02 -27.37
C GLY A 353 -8.63 0.25 -26.29
N ARG A 354 -8.78 -0.71 -25.40
CA ARG A 354 -9.65 -0.66 -24.22
C ARG A 354 -8.81 -0.81 -22.97
N LEU A 355 -8.93 0.14 -22.05
CA LEU A 355 -8.14 0.20 -20.82
C LEU A 355 -9.05 0.23 -19.59
N PRO A 356 -8.59 -0.29 -18.44
CA PRO A 356 -9.41 -0.39 -17.24
C PRO A 356 -9.62 0.93 -16.49
N ASN A 357 -8.72 1.92 -16.63
CA ASN A 357 -8.85 3.22 -15.96
C ASN A 357 -8.05 4.34 -16.65
N GLU A 358 -8.41 5.59 -16.32
CA GLU A 358 -7.78 6.81 -16.85
C GLU A 358 -6.33 7.01 -16.37
N SER A 359 -5.95 6.48 -15.20
CA SER A 359 -4.56 6.60 -14.71
C SER A 359 -3.58 5.84 -15.61
N ILE A 360 -3.95 4.64 -16.05
CA ILE A 360 -3.18 3.87 -17.04
C ILE A 360 -3.15 4.60 -18.39
N ARG A 361 -4.30 5.11 -18.86
CA ARG A 361 -4.38 5.91 -20.10
C ARG A 361 -3.43 7.11 -20.05
N GLY A 362 -3.43 7.87 -18.95
CA GLY A 362 -2.57 9.02 -18.75
C GLY A 362 -1.08 8.66 -18.83
N ARG A 363 -0.66 7.56 -18.20
CA ARG A 363 0.73 7.08 -18.27
C ARG A 363 1.15 6.62 -19.66
N ILE A 364 0.25 5.94 -20.39
CA ILE A 364 0.50 5.53 -21.77
C ILE A 364 0.67 6.75 -22.67
N LEU A 365 -0.19 7.77 -22.53
CA LEU A 365 -0.10 9.00 -23.30
C LEU A 365 1.18 9.79 -22.98
N ALA A 366 1.60 9.82 -21.71
CA ALA A 366 2.88 10.42 -21.32
C ALA A 366 4.06 9.70 -21.98
N GLY A 367 4.11 8.36 -21.91
CA GLY A 367 5.14 7.57 -22.58
C GLY A 367 5.13 7.70 -24.10
N ALA A 368 3.94 7.83 -24.71
CA ALA A 368 3.79 8.08 -26.14
C ALA A 368 4.34 9.46 -26.55
N GLY A 369 4.25 10.47 -25.68
CA GLY A 369 4.87 11.78 -25.89
C GLY A 369 6.39 11.71 -25.97
N GLU A 370 7.02 10.74 -25.28
CA GLU A 370 8.47 10.52 -25.32
C GLU A 370 8.98 9.77 -26.56
N VAL A 371 8.07 9.25 -27.41
CA VAL A 371 8.43 8.52 -28.65
C VAL A 371 9.01 9.46 -29.72
N GLY A 372 8.70 10.76 -29.66
CA GLY A 372 9.17 11.74 -30.65
C GLY A 372 8.42 11.72 -31.98
N ALA A 373 7.18 11.20 -32.01
CA ALA A 373 6.32 11.26 -33.19
C ALA A 373 5.89 12.71 -33.49
N ALA A 374 5.77 13.05 -34.78
CA ALA A 374 5.34 14.39 -35.22
C ALA A 374 3.87 14.68 -34.86
N ARG A 375 3.03 13.63 -34.82
CA ARG A 375 1.63 13.72 -34.40
C ARG A 375 1.23 12.53 -33.55
N LEU A 376 0.40 12.76 -32.53
CA LEU A 376 -0.22 11.73 -31.70
C LEU A 376 -1.72 11.71 -31.94
N ASP A 377 -2.26 10.54 -32.32
CA ASP A 377 -3.69 10.29 -32.43
C ASP A 377 -4.10 9.19 -31.44
N SER A 378 -5.11 9.45 -30.61
CA SER A 378 -5.52 8.54 -29.53
C SER A 378 -7.02 8.25 -29.60
N GLN A 379 -7.34 6.99 -29.86
CA GLN A 379 -8.69 6.40 -29.84
C GLN A 379 -8.83 5.37 -28.71
N ILE A 380 -8.09 5.57 -27.62
CA ILE A 380 -8.13 4.70 -26.45
C ILE A 380 -9.45 4.93 -25.70
N LYS A 381 -10.22 3.86 -25.48
CA LYS A 381 -11.43 3.85 -24.65
C LYS A 381 -11.10 3.36 -23.24
N VAL A 382 -11.66 4.02 -22.23
CA VAL A 382 -11.57 3.57 -20.83
C VAL A 382 -12.88 2.91 -20.44
N GLU A 383 -12.81 1.63 -20.10
CA GLU A 383 -13.94 0.78 -19.76
C GLU A 383 -13.64 0.04 -18.45
N PRO A 384 -14.39 0.31 -17.35
CA PRO A 384 -14.13 -0.32 -16.05
C PRO A 384 -14.25 -1.84 -16.05
N ALA A 385 -14.99 -2.40 -17.02
CA ALA A 385 -15.15 -3.85 -17.21
C ALA A 385 -13.86 -4.55 -17.67
N VAL A 386 -12.88 -3.81 -18.18
CA VAL A 386 -11.62 -4.37 -18.69
C VAL A 386 -10.77 -4.87 -17.54
N ARG A 387 -10.21 -6.08 -17.66
CA ARG A 387 -9.28 -6.62 -16.66
C ARG A 387 -7.99 -5.81 -16.63
N SER A 388 -7.42 -5.65 -15.44
CA SER A 388 -6.04 -5.21 -15.33
C SER A 388 -5.13 -6.34 -15.81
N ALA A 389 -4.23 -6.04 -16.75
CA ALA A 389 -3.22 -6.99 -17.19
C ALA A 389 -1.81 -6.49 -16.81
N PRO A 390 -0.88 -7.40 -16.43
CA PRO A 390 0.48 -7.03 -16.03
C PRO A 390 1.23 -6.15 -17.04
N TRP A 391 0.92 -6.33 -18.33
CA TRP A 391 1.57 -5.59 -19.40
C TRP A 391 1.16 -4.13 -19.52
N LEU A 392 0.01 -3.72 -18.96
CA LEU A 392 -0.45 -2.34 -19.00
C LEU A 392 0.56 -1.37 -18.38
N GLU A 393 1.27 -1.84 -17.36
CA GLU A 393 2.30 -1.10 -16.64
C GLU A 393 3.59 -0.93 -17.47
N SER A 394 3.92 -1.91 -18.32
CA SER A 394 5.11 -1.90 -19.18
C SER A 394 4.95 -1.07 -20.46
N LEU A 395 3.71 -0.72 -20.84
CA LEU A 395 3.41 -0.04 -22.11
C LEU A 395 4.20 1.26 -22.31
N PRO A 396 4.31 2.20 -21.36
CA PRO A 396 5.01 3.47 -21.59
C PRO A 396 6.48 3.25 -21.97
N GLY A 397 7.19 2.40 -21.22
CA GLY A 397 8.58 2.06 -21.49
C GLY A 397 8.75 1.29 -22.80
N LEU A 398 7.79 0.45 -23.14
CA LEU A 398 7.82 -0.35 -24.36
C LEU A 398 7.55 0.48 -25.62
N LEU A 399 6.60 1.41 -25.57
CA LEU A 399 6.38 2.37 -26.66
C LEU A 399 7.67 3.14 -26.96
N LYS A 400 8.34 3.62 -25.90
CA LYS A 400 9.63 4.31 -26.01
C LYS A 400 10.70 3.40 -26.61
N ALA A 401 10.95 2.23 -26.04
CA ALA A 401 11.99 1.31 -26.51
C ALA A 401 11.76 0.86 -27.96
N PHE A 402 10.52 0.56 -28.32
CA PHE A 402 10.19 0.05 -29.64
C PHE A 402 10.24 1.13 -30.73
N PHE A 403 9.73 2.32 -30.45
CA PHE A 403 9.58 3.37 -31.47
C PHE A 403 10.70 4.43 -31.48
N ALA A 404 11.53 4.57 -30.43
CA ALA A 404 12.54 5.65 -30.34
C ALA A 404 13.58 5.70 -31.49
N LYS A 405 13.77 4.60 -32.24
CA LYS A 405 14.71 4.53 -33.36
C LYS A 405 14.06 4.05 -34.67
N ARG A 406 12.73 4.13 -34.80
CA ARG A 406 12.00 3.58 -35.95
C ARG A 406 11.21 4.64 -36.70
N GLN A 407 11.15 4.49 -38.02
CA GLN A 407 10.29 5.30 -38.88
C GLN A 407 8.86 4.73 -39.00
N ALA A 408 8.69 3.41 -38.84
CA ALA A 408 7.39 2.76 -38.87
C ALA A 408 7.37 1.44 -38.06
N GLY A 409 6.18 1.05 -37.60
CA GLY A 409 5.96 -0.23 -36.91
C GLY A 409 4.60 -0.31 -36.23
N GLU A 410 4.16 -1.51 -35.86
CA GLU A 410 2.91 -1.74 -35.16
C GLU A 410 3.09 -2.74 -34.02
N LEU A 411 2.57 -2.40 -32.86
CA LEU A 411 2.51 -3.26 -31.69
C LEU A 411 1.04 -3.57 -31.41
N VAL A 412 0.74 -4.86 -31.28
CA VAL A 412 -0.60 -5.33 -30.94
C VAL A 412 -0.53 -6.15 -29.67
N PHE A 413 -1.35 -5.76 -28.70
CA PHE A 413 -1.51 -6.41 -27.42
C PHE A 413 -2.92 -6.98 -27.37
N ASP A 414 -3.01 -8.30 -27.29
CA ASP A 414 -4.27 -9.04 -27.30
C ASP A 414 -4.24 -10.08 -26.19
N GLY A 415 -4.97 -9.82 -25.09
CA GLY A 415 -4.94 -10.67 -23.91
C GLY A 415 -3.54 -10.77 -23.32
N ASN A 416 -2.88 -11.93 -23.47
CA ASN A 416 -1.52 -12.19 -22.97
C ASN A 416 -0.46 -12.30 -24.08
N THR A 417 -0.81 -11.99 -25.33
CA THR A 417 0.12 -12.05 -26.46
C THR A 417 0.51 -10.66 -26.93
N TRP A 418 1.82 -10.44 -27.04
CA TRP A 418 2.41 -9.24 -27.62
C TRP A 418 2.91 -9.56 -29.02
N ARG A 419 2.23 -9.02 -30.04
CA ARG A 419 2.68 -9.16 -31.43
C ARG A 419 3.44 -7.92 -31.86
N VAL A 420 4.63 -8.15 -32.39
CA VAL A 420 5.47 -7.10 -32.95
C VAL A 420 5.44 -7.20 -34.46
N LEU A 421 4.91 -6.16 -35.10
CA LEU A 421 4.74 -6.06 -36.54
C LEU A 421 5.62 -4.91 -37.07
N GLY A 422 6.28 -5.13 -38.20
CA GLY A 422 7.00 -4.05 -38.89
C GLY A 422 8.25 -4.52 -39.59
N GLU A 423 9.02 -3.56 -40.07
CA GLU A 423 10.23 -3.78 -40.85
C GLU A 423 11.47 -3.37 -40.05
N ILE A 424 12.59 -4.08 -40.24
CA ILE A 424 13.84 -3.80 -39.52
C ILE A 424 15.09 -4.10 -40.36
N GLU A 425 16.08 -3.21 -40.30
CA GLU A 425 17.31 -3.29 -41.07
C GLU A 425 18.29 -4.34 -40.52
N GLY A 426 18.24 -5.54 -41.09
CA GLY A 426 19.21 -6.60 -40.86
C GLY A 426 19.05 -7.39 -39.54
N PRO A 427 19.73 -8.54 -39.42
CA PRO A 427 19.52 -9.49 -38.32
C PRO A 427 19.96 -8.97 -36.95
N GLN A 428 21.06 -8.21 -36.90
CA GLN A 428 21.64 -7.70 -35.65
C GLN A 428 20.75 -6.64 -34.97
N ALA A 429 20.10 -5.78 -35.77
CA ALA A 429 19.09 -4.86 -35.26
C ALA A 429 17.88 -5.61 -34.68
N ARG A 430 17.52 -6.75 -35.29
CA ARG A 430 16.38 -7.57 -34.84
C ARG A 430 16.67 -8.19 -33.50
N GLU A 431 17.85 -8.78 -33.32
CA GLU A 431 18.25 -9.36 -32.04
C GLU A 431 18.36 -8.30 -30.94
N THR A 432 18.95 -7.14 -31.24
CA THR A 432 19.09 -6.03 -30.29
C THR A 432 17.71 -5.56 -29.79
N LEU A 433 16.76 -5.35 -30.71
CA LEU A 433 15.40 -4.99 -30.35
C LEU A 433 14.73 -6.06 -29.50
N LEU A 434 14.79 -7.34 -29.92
CA LEU A 434 14.14 -8.41 -29.19
C LEU A 434 14.72 -8.55 -27.77
N ALA A 435 16.01 -8.34 -27.59
CA ALA A 435 16.65 -8.32 -26.28
C ALA A 435 16.20 -7.13 -25.41
N GLU A 436 16.00 -5.94 -25.98
CA GLU A 436 15.46 -4.78 -25.26
C GLU A 436 13.98 -4.96 -24.89
N VAL A 437 13.16 -5.43 -25.83
CA VAL A 437 11.73 -5.69 -25.61
C VAL A 437 11.55 -6.82 -24.60
N ALA A 438 12.33 -7.89 -24.66
CA ALA A 438 12.27 -9.02 -23.73
C ALA A 438 12.49 -8.60 -22.26
N LYS A 439 13.31 -7.59 -21.99
CA LYS A 439 13.52 -7.05 -20.63
C LYS A 439 12.26 -6.39 -20.05
N LEU A 440 11.33 -5.98 -20.90
CA LEU A 440 10.11 -5.28 -20.53
C LEU A 440 8.87 -6.20 -20.51
N VAL A 441 8.99 -7.45 -21.00
CA VAL A 441 7.92 -8.45 -21.00
C VAL A 441 7.66 -8.92 -19.57
N PRO A 442 6.46 -8.68 -19.01
CA PRO A 442 6.11 -9.18 -17.68
C PRO A 442 5.92 -10.71 -17.68
N PRO A 443 6.06 -11.36 -16.51
CA PRO A 443 5.77 -12.79 -16.37
C PRO A 443 4.36 -13.15 -16.87
N GLY A 444 4.25 -14.24 -17.62
CA GLY A 444 2.97 -14.74 -18.15
C GLY A 444 2.50 -14.09 -19.45
N VAL A 445 3.32 -13.25 -20.07
CA VAL A 445 3.08 -12.66 -21.39
C VAL A 445 3.97 -13.34 -22.44
N THR A 446 3.40 -13.67 -23.59
CA THR A 446 4.14 -14.26 -24.71
C THR A 446 4.48 -13.19 -25.75
N LEU A 447 5.77 -13.01 -26.02
CA LEU A 447 6.26 -12.19 -27.13
C LEU A 447 6.25 -12.99 -28.44
N ASP A 448 5.52 -12.50 -29.43
CA ASP A 448 5.44 -13.06 -30.78
C ASP A 448 6.12 -12.12 -31.79
N PRO A 449 7.37 -12.42 -32.19
CA PRO A 449 8.13 -11.62 -33.15
C PRO A 449 7.91 -12.05 -34.60
N SER A 450 6.97 -12.95 -34.89
CA SER A 450 6.75 -13.49 -36.24
C SER A 450 6.38 -12.42 -37.28
N GLY A 451 5.83 -11.29 -36.84
CA GLY A 451 5.49 -10.16 -37.68
C GLY A 451 6.62 -9.19 -38.02
N LEU A 452 7.83 -9.36 -37.46
CA LEU A 452 9.01 -8.55 -37.78
C LEU A 452 9.70 -9.06 -39.05
N ARG A 453 9.59 -8.28 -40.13
CA ARG A 453 10.23 -8.55 -41.42
C ARG A 453 11.61 -7.87 -41.50
N LEU A 454 12.60 -8.58 -42.03
CA LEU A 454 13.93 -8.03 -42.29
C LEU A 454 13.91 -7.25 -43.60
N LEU A 455 14.32 -5.98 -43.56
CA LEU A 455 14.64 -5.23 -44.76
C LEU A 455 15.97 -5.76 -45.33
N PRO A 456 16.05 -5.96 -46.65
CA PRO A 456 17.32 -6.28 -47.30
C PRO A 456 18.32 -5.15 -47.05
N VAL A 457 19.51 -5.50 -46.59
CA VAL A 457 20.61 -4.55 -46.44
C VAL A 457 20.88 -3.91 -47.81
N PRO A 458 20.97 -2.56 -47.93
CA PRO A 458 21.25 -1.92 -49.20
C PRO A 458 22.55 -2.48 -49.78
N VAL A 459 22.45 -3.13 -50.94
CA VAL A 459 23.63 -3.59 -51.68
C VAL A 459 24.34 -2.32 -52.17
N PRO A 460 25.63 -2.10 -51.84
CA PRO A 460 26.36 -0.95 -52.34
C PRO A 460 26.41 -1.01 -53.87
N MET A 461 26.11 0.11 -54.55
CA MET A 461 26.03 0.18 -56.00
C MET A 461 27.36 -0.25 -56.67
N PRO A 462 27.32 -0.93 -57.83
CA PRO A 462 28.53 -1.41 -58.50
C PRO A 462 29.29 -0.24 -59.13
N VAL A 463 30.61 -0.19 -58.92
CA VAL A 463 31.54 0.64 -59.69
C VAL A 463 31.65 0.05 -61.11
N PRO A 464 31.74 0.85 -62.20
CA PRO A 464 31.77 0.33 -63.56
C PRO A 464 33.12 -0.35 -63.85
N VAL A 465 33.09 -1.61 -64.30
CA VAL A 465 34.25 -2.34 -64.84
C VAL A 465 34.04 -2.56 -66.35
N PRO A 466 35.10 -2.48 -67.20
CA PRO A 466 35.00 -2.55 -68.67
C PRO A 466 34.58 -3.95 -69.19
N PRO A 467 34.24 -4.09 -70.48
CA PRO A 467 33.58 -5.29 -71.02
C PRO A 467 34.50 -6.52 -71.04
N PRO A 468 33.92 -7.73 -71.07
CA PRO A 468 34.64 -8.97 -70.75
C PRO A 468 35.51 -9.43 -71.91
N VAL A 469 36.73 -9.86 -71.57
CA VAL A 469 37.51 -10.79 -72.39
C VAL A 469 36.94 -12.20 -72.17
N PRO A 470 36.73 -13.02 -73.22
CA PRO A 470 36.18 -14.36 -73.06
C PRO A 470 37.20 -15.29 -72.37
N GLY A 471 37.11 -15.35 -71.04
CA GLY A 471 37.86 -16.27 -70.19
C GLY A 471 37.03 -17.51 -69.84
N LYS A 472 37.65 -18.68 -69.92
CA LYS A 472 37.10 -20.00 -69.59
C LYS A 472 36.21 -20.00 -68.35
N ALA A 473 35.09 -20.72 -68.43
CA ALA A 473 34.18 -20.95 -67.31
C ALA A 473 34.96 -21.46 -66.08
N GLU A 474 34.91 -20.68 -65.00
CA GLU A 474 35.51 -21.02 -63.71
C GLU A 474 34.75 -22.22 -63.12
N THR A 475 35.48 -23.29 -62.81
CA THR A 475 34.92 -24.52 -62.27
C THR A 475 34.69 -24.38 -60.76
N ALA A 476 33.55 -24.82 -60.25
CA ALA A 476 33.27 -24.75 -58.82
C ALA A 476 34.19 -25.71 -58.04
N PRO A 477 34.78 -25.29 -56.90
CA PRO A 477 35.58 -26.17 -56.07
C PRO A 477 34.69 -27.27 -55.48
N TRP A 478 35.22 -28.48 -55.41
CA TRP A 478 34.50 -29.65 -54.91
C TRP A 478 35.40 -30.56 -54.09
N LEU A 479 34.79 -31.32 -53.18
CA LEU A 479 35.49 -32.22 -52.28
C LEU A 479 34.68 -33.48 -52.05
N VAL A 480 35.34 -34.63 -52.05
CA VAL A 480 34.81 -35.90 -51.59
C VAL A 480 35.82 -36.50 -50.62
N VAL A 481 35.38 -36.76 -49.40
CA VAL A 481 36.19 -37.44 -48.38
C VAL A 481 35.49 -38.73 -47.98
N GLN A 482 36.21 -39.84 -48.01
CA GLN A 482 35.73 -41.15 -47.59
C GLN A 482 36.65 -41.71 -46.50
N PHE A 483 36.04 -42.29 -45.48
CA PHE A 483 36.70 -42.97 -44.37
C PHE A 483 36.07 -44.35 -44.18
N GLY A 484 36.90 -45.40 -44.16
CA GLY A 484 36.45 -46.77 -43.93
C GLY A 484 37.60 -47.76 -44.05
N SER A 485 37.49 -48.92 -43.40
CA SER A 485 38.49 -50.01 -43.47
C SER A 485 39.95 -49.61 -43.13
N GLY A 486 40.14 -48.56 -42.33
CA GLY A 486 41.47 -48.05 -41.98
C GLY A 486 42.14 -47.18 -43.05
N GLU A 487 41.39 -46.64 -44.00
CA GLU A 487 41.89 -45.75 -45.05
C GLU A 487 41.06 -44.46 -45.15
N TRP A 488 41.74 -43.32 -45.28
CA TRP A 488 41.18 -42.05 -45.72
C TRP A 488 41.42 -41.90 -47.22
N ARG A 489 40.37 -41.61 -47.98
CA ARG A 489 40.46 -41.24 -49.40
C ARG A 489 39.91 -39.84 -49.57
N ILE A 490 40.74 -38.94 -50.11
CA ILE A 490 40.38 -37.55 -50.33
C ILE A 490 40.54 -37.20 -51.81
N GLU A 491 39.47 -36.73 -52.44
CA GLU A 491 39.44 -36.34 -53.85
C GLU A 491 38.76 -34.96 -53.98
N GLY A 492 39.23 -34.13 -54.90
CA GLY A 492 38.66 -32.80 -55.05
C GLY A 492 39.51 -31.86 -55.88
N GLN A 493 39.01 -30.64 -56.02
CA GLN A 493 39.65 -29.58 -56.78
C GLN A 493 39.53 -28.27 -56.01
N VAL A 494 40.68 -27.63 -55.76
CA VAL A 494 40.80 -26.37 -55.01
C VAL A 494 41.67 -25.38 -55.79
N LEU A 495 41.53 -24.09 -55.49
CA LEU A 495 42.27 -23.02 -56.17
C LEU A 495 43.76 -22.99 -55.78
N GLU A 496 44.08 -23.16 -54.50
CA GLU A 496 45.42 -22.94 -53.96
C GLU A 496 46.04 -24.21 -53.35
N GLU A 497 47.36 -24.34 -53.48
CA GLU A 497 48.12 -25.42 -52.83
C GLU A 497 48.06 -25.33 -51.30
N ALA A 498 47.81 -24.15 -50.73
CA ALA A 498 47.59 -23.97 -49.30
C ALA A 498 46.31 -24.66 -48.81
N ASP A 499 45.22 -24.59 -49.60
CA ASP A 499 43.95 -25.25 -49.29
C ASP A 499 44.10 -26.77 -49.35
N ARG A 500 44.81 -27.26 -50.37
CA ARG A 500 45.12 -28.69 -50.50
C ARG A 500 45.87 -29.20 -49.28
N LYS A 501 46.94 -28.50 -48.85
CA LYS A 501 47.72 -28.86 -47.65
C LYS A 501 46.88 -28.83 -46.37
N THR A 502 45.95 -27.89 -46.26
CA THR A 502 45.06 -27.77 -45.09
C THR A 502 44.10 -28.97 -45.00
N LEU A 503 43.56 -29.40 -46.15
CA LEU A 503 42.67 -30.56 -46.22
C LEU A 503 43.39 -31.89 -45.99
N THR A 504 44.59 -32.08 -46.56
CA THR A 504 45.38 -33.30 -46.34
C THR A 504 45.85 -33.42 -44.90
N ALA A 505 46.33 -32.32 -44.28
CA ALA A 505 46.75 -32.31 -42.87
C ALA A 505 45.60 -32.61 -41.90
N ALA A 506 44.35 -32.32 -42.27
CA ALA A 506 43.19 -32.62 -41.44
C ALA A 506 42.83 -34.11 -41.39
N VAL A 507 43.18 -34.88 -42.41
CA VAL A 507 42.92 -36.33 -42.50
C VAL A 507 44.19 -37.16 -42.31
N GLU A 508 45.34 -36.51 -42.17
CA GLU A 508 46.62 -37.16 -41.90
C GLU A 508 46.58 -37.87 -40.53
N PRO A 509 46.70 -39.20 -40.50
CA PRO A 509 46.47 -39.95 -39.27
C PRO A 509 47.61 -39.77 -38.27
N LYS A 510 47.28 -39.34 -37.05
CA LYS A 510 48.21 -39.37 -35.90
C LYS A 510 48.32 -40.76 -35.24
N ALA A 511 47.56 -41.74 -35.72
CA ALA A 511 47.51 -43.11 -35.19
C ALA A 511 48.18 -44.11 -36.15
N PRO A 512 48.99 -45.08 -35.66
CA PRO A 512 49.66 -46.06 -36.50
C PRO A 512 48.67 -47.04 -37.14
N GLY A 513 48.74 -47.21 -38.46
CA GLY A 513 47.96 -48.22 -39.22
C GLY A 513 46.87 -47.68 -40.15
N ILE A 514 46.61 -46.37 -40.16
CA ILE A 514 45.64 -45.75 -41.08
C ILE A 514 46.38 -45.22 -42.33
N LYS A 515 45.89 -45.54 -43.54
CA LYS A 515 46.48 -45.07 -44.82
C LYS A 515 45.74 -43.83 -45.34
N LEU A 516 46.45 -42.94 -46.05
CA LEU A 516 45.88 -41.78 -46.74
C LEU A 516 46.12 -41.90 -48.26
N SER A 517 45.02 -41.86 -49.02
CA SER A 517 45.00 -41.76 -50.48
C SER A 517 44.62 -40.32 -50.88
N ASP A 518 45.62 -39.52 -51.29
CA ASP A 518 45.45 -38.14 -51.77
C ASP A 518 45.22 -38.08 -53.29
N GLY A 519 44.04 -37.63 -53.69
CA GLY A 519 43.64 -37.35 -55.07
C GLY A 519 43.20 -35.90 -55.28
N LEU A 520 43.58 -34.96 -54.41
CA LEU A 520 43.28 -33.54 -54.56
C LEU A 520 44.09 -32.90 -55.69
N LYS A 521 43.43 -32.06 -56.50
CA LYS A 521 44.05 -31.29 -57.58
C LYS A 521 43.97 -29.79 -57.31
N VAL A 522 45.03 -29.08 -57.66
CA VAL A 522 45.06 -27.61 -57.66
C VAL A 522 44.87 -27.14 -59.09
N ALA A 523 43.87 -26.30 -59.33
CA ALA A 523 43.55 -25.79 -60.67
C ALA A 523 43.26 -24.29 -60.61
N ALA A 524 43.97 -23.53 -61.45
CA ALA A 524 43.91 -22.07 -61.47
C ALA A 524 42.57 -21.52 -62.01
N ASP A 525 41.75 -22.38 -62.63
CA ASP A 525 40.41 -22.07 -63.12
C ASP A 525 39.31 -22.50 -62.14
N THR A 526 39.64 -22.74 -60.88
CA THR A 526 38.69 -23.12 -59.82
C THR A 526 38.41 -21.96 -58.87
N GLY A 527 37.13 -21.72 -58.56
CA GLY A 527 36.75 -20.65 -57.63
C GLY A 527 37.23 -20.87 -56.19
N LYS A 528 37.22 -19.81 -55.36
CA LYS A 528 37.59 -19.89 -53.94
C LYS A 528 36.68 -20.84 -53.15
N ALA A 529 37.26 -21.58 -52.22
CA ALA A 529 36.58 -22.58 -51.42
C ALA A 529 36.45 -22.14 -49.94
N PRO A 530 35.46 -21.29 -49.58
CA PRO A 530 35.32 -20.76 -48.21
C PRO A 530 35.05 -21.85 -47.15
N TRP A 531 34.68 -23.05 -47.59
CA TRP A 531 34.41 -24.22 -46.76
C TRP A 531 35.68 -24.99 -46.32
N VAL A 532 36.86 -24.70 -46.88
CA VAL A 532 38.11 -25.44 -46.55
C VAL A 532 38.44 -25.37 -45.05
N GLY A 533 38.37 -24.18 -44.46
CA GLY A 533 38.63 -23.97 -43.03
C GLY A 533 37.64 -24.70 -42.10
N PRO A 534 36.32 -24.54 -42.29
CA PRO A 534 35.31 -25.30 -41.53
C PRO A 534 35.43 -26.81 -41.67
N ILE A 535 35.56 -27.32 -42.90
CA ILE A 535 35.59 -28.76 -43.18
C ILE A 535 36.85 -29.41 -42.61
N SER A 536 38.02 -28.79 -42.75
CA SER A 536 39.27 -29.30 -42.17
C SER A 536 39.22 -29.47 -40.64
N ARG A 537 38.44 -28.67 -39.91
CA ARG A 537 38.24 -28.83 -38.46
C ARG A 537 37.26 -29.95 -38.11
N PHE A 538 36.32 -30.25 -39.00
CA PHE A 538 35.30 -31.28 -38.82
C PHE A 538 35.82 -32.69 -39.09
N LEU A 539 36.66 -32.88 -40.13
CA LEU A 539 37.11 -34.20 -40.60
C LEU A 539 37.75 -35.10 -39.50
N PRO A 540 38.62 -34.61 -38.60
CA PRO A 540 39.19 -35.45 -37.54
C PRO A 540 38.14 -36.05 -36.60
N LYS A 541 37.13 -35.25 -36.21
CA LYS A 541 36.04 -35.70 -35.35
C LYS A 541 35.12 -36.68 -36.08
N PHE A 542 34.83 -36.39 -37.34
CA PHE A 542 34.02 -37.27 -38.18
C PHE A 542 34.61 -38.69 -38.23
N GLY A 543 35.89 -38.83 -38.55
CA GLY A 543 36.54 -40.15 -38.58
C GLY A 543 36.67 -40.84 -37.22
N ALA A 544 36.64 -40.10 -36.11
CA ALA A 544 36.64 -40.69 -34.77
C ALA A 544 35.27 -41.23 -34.34
N MET A 545 34.18 -40.73 -34.92
CA MET A 545 32.80 -40.94 -34.45
C MET A 545 31.95 -41.82 -35.39
N VAL A 546 32.51 -42.23 -36.54
CA VAL A 546 31.85 -43.12 -37.52
C VAL A 546 32.70 -44.36 -37.80
N SER A 547 32.06 -45.52 -38.02
CA SER A 547 32.76 -46.75 -38.45
C SER A 547 33.19 -46.69 -39.91
N GLN A 548 32.36 -46.03 -40.73
CA GLN A 548 32.57 -45.73 -42.14
C GLN A 548 31.74 -44.50 -42.50
N GLY A 549 32.26 -43.62 -43.36
CA GLY A 549 31.59 -42.39 -43.70
C GLY A 549 32.11 -41.72 -44.97
N ARG A 550 31.23 -41.00 -45.65
CA ARG A 550 31.52 -40.23 -46.85
C ARG A 550 30.89 -38.84 -46.75
N LEU A 551 31.73 -37.83 -46.89
CA LEU A 551 31.35 -36.43 -47.03
C LEU A 551 31.57 -36.02 -48.48
N GLU A 552 30.53 -35.46 -49.11
CA GLU A 552 30.59 -35.01 -50.50
C GLU A 552 30.07 -33.58 -50.61
N LEU A 553 30.87 -32.72 -51.26
CA LEU A 553 30.60 -31.33 -51.49
C LEU A 553 30.73 -31.03 -52.99
N ARG A 554 29.59 -30.87 -53.66
CA ARG A 554 29.53 -30.57 -55.10
C ARG A 554 28.43 -29.57 -55.37
N ASN A 555 28.68 -28.59 -56.26
CA ASN A 555 27.68 -27.62 -56.72
C ASN A 555 26.91 -26.93 -55.57
N GLY A 556 27.60 -26.55 -54.49
CA GLY A 556 26.98 -25.87 -53.34
C GLY A 556 26.09 -26.77 -52.46
N LYS A 557 26.14 -28.09 -52.64
CA LYS A 557 25.41 -29.07 -51.83
C LYS A 557 26.39 -29.95 -51.05
N LEU A 558 26.15 -30.07 -49.74
CA LEU A 558 26.90 -30.98 -48.88
C LEU A 558 26.03 -32.21 -48.57
N THR A 559 26.55 -33.40 -48.82
CA THR A 559 25.92 -34.67 -48.46
C THR A 559 26.81 -35.41 -47.46
N LEU A 560 26.26 -35.75 -46.30
CA LEU A 560 26.94 -36.55 -45.29
C LEU A 560 26.30 -37.94 -45.22
N SER A 561 27.10 -38.98 -45.37
CA SER A 561 26.65 -40.37 -45.32
C SER A 561 27.63 -41.21 -44.50
N GLY A 562 27.17 -42.32 -43.93
CA GLY A 562 27.99 -43.14 -43.07
C GLY A 562 27.19 -43.75 -41.93
N GLU A 563 27.86 -44.53 -41.10
CA GLU A 563 27.26 -45.22 -39.97
C GLU A 563 27.77 -44.58 -38.66
N ALA A 564 26.90 -43.84 -37.98
CA ALA A 564 27.16 -43.26 -36.66
C ALA A 564 27.02 -44.31 -35.55
N LEU A 565 27.82 -44.20 -34.49
CA LEU A 565 27.80 -45.15 -33.37
C LEU A 565 26.46 -45.17 -32.60
N ASP A 566 25.78 -44.02 -32.51
CA ASP A 566 24.50 -43.85 -31.81
C ASP A 566 23.73 -42.62 -32.35
N PRO A 567 22.42 -42.46 -32.02
CA PRO A 567 21.61 -41.34 -32.51
C PRO A 567 22.11 -39.96 -32.04
N LYS A 568 22.59 -39.84 -30.80
CA LYS A 568 23.09 -38.56 -30.27
C LYS A 568 24.38 -38.14 -30.98
N THR A 569 25.23 -39.09 -31.33
CA THR A 569 26.43 -38.87 -32.14
C THR A 569 26.07 -38.37 -33.53
N ARG A 570 25.07 -38.98 -34.20
CA ARG A 570 24.56 -38.49 -35.50
C ARG A 570 24.07 -37.05 -35.40
N ASP A 571 23.20 -36.76 -34.43
CA ASP A 571 22.61 -35.42 -34.27
C ASP A 571 23.69 -34.36 -33.96
N SER A 572 24.67 -34.71 -33.13
CA SER A 572 25.79 -33.82 -32.78
C SER A 572 26.68 -33.51 -33.99
N LEU A 573 26.99 -34.52 -34.83
CA LEU A 573 27.77 -34.32 -36.05
C LEU A 573 27.05 -33.42 -37.06
N LEU A 574 25.73 -33.60 -37.24
CA LEU A 574 24.92 -32.78 -38.13
C LEU A 574 24.81 -31.33 -37.63
N ALA A 575 24.63 -31.13 -36.33
CA ALA A 575 24.55 -29.80 -35.72
C ALA A 575 25.89 -29.05 -35.82
N GLU A 576 27.01 -29.72 -35.52
CA GLU A 576 28.35 -29.11 -35.61
C GLU A 576 28.67 -28.74 -37.06
N LEU A 577 28.35 -29.62 -38.02
CA LEU A 577 28.56 -29.35 -39.44
C LEU A 577 27.67 -28.20 -39.93
N ALA A 578 26.39 -28.16 -39.54
CA ALA A 578 25.49 -27.06 -39.90
C ALA A 578 25.95 -25.70 -39.33
N ALA A 579 26.51 -25.69 -38.12
CA ALA A 579 27.01 -24.47 -37.47
C ALA A 579 28.34 -23.95 -38.04
N ALA A 580 29.18 -24.85 -38.60
CA ALA A 580 30.50 -24.50 -39.08
C ALA A 580 30.50 -23.92 -40.52
N LEU A 581 29.48 -24.21 -41.32
CA LEU A 581 29.45 -23.87 -42.75
C LEU A 581 29.01 -22.41 -43.01
N PRO A 582 29.61 -21.73 -44.00
CA PRO A 582 29.13 -20.42 -44.44
C PRO A 582 27.73 -20.51 -45.06
N ASN A 583 26.91 -19.47 -44.87
CA ASN A 583 25.50 -19.38 -45.30
C ASN A 583 25.24 -19.63 -46.80
N GLU A 584 26.28 -19.69 -47.63
CA GLU A 584 26.22 -19.91 -49.08
C GLU A 584 26.02 -21.38 -49.48
N LEU A 585 26.15 -22.34 -48.54
CA LEU A 585 25.87 -23.75 -48.80
C LEU A 585 24.38 -24.05 -48.64
N VAL A 586 23.69 -24.24 -49.78
CA VAL A 586 22.23 -24.15 -49.88
C VAL A 586 21.49 -25.37 -49.31
N LYS A 587 22.15 -26.48 -48.94
CA LYS A 587 21.54 -27.63 -48.24
C LYS A 587 22.60 -28.60 -47.70
N VAL A 588 22.47 -28.98 -46.43
CA VAL A 588 23.11 -30.18 -45.85
C VAL A 588 22.12 -31.34 -45.96
N GLU A 589 22.44 -32.35 -46.78
CA GLU A 589 21.65 -33.57 -46.93
C GLU A 589 22.22 -34.66 -46.01
N ASP A 590 21.40 -35.09 -45.05
CA ASP A 590 21.72 -36.18 -44.14
C ASP A 590 21.32 -37.54 -44.75
N LYS A 591 22.32 -38.40 -44.96
CA LYS A 591 22.18 -39.82 -45.34
C LYS A 591 22.92 -40.72 -44.35
N MET A 592 23.14 -40.26 -43.12
CA MET A 592 23.75 -41.07 -42.08
C MET A 592 22.76 -42.10 -41.55
N THR A 593 23.21 -43.33 -41.44
CA THR A 593 22.54 -44.38 -40.69
C THR A 593 23.13 -44.43 -39.29
N VAL A 594 22.34 -44.88 -38.32
CA VAL A 594 22.84 -45.18 -36.98
C VAL A 594 23.09 -46.68 -36.93
N ARG A 595 24.26 -47.09 -36.43
CA ARG A 595 24.53 -48.49 -36.12
C ARG A 595 23.42 -48.97 -35.21
N GLN A 596 22.59 -49.87 -35.71
CA GLN A 596 21.55 -50.49 -34.90
C GLN A 596 22.26 -51.37 -33.86
N SER A 597 22.62 -50.77 -32.73
CA SER A 597 22.94 -51.50 -31.52
C SER A 597 21.63 -52.13 -31.07
N GLY A 598 21.34 -53.33 -31.58
CA GLY A 598 20.27 -54.21 -31.13
C GLY A 598 18.98 -53.52 -30.73
N ALA A 599 18.26 -52.91 -31.68
CA ALA A 599 16.85 -52.61 -31.51
C ALA A 599 16.04 -53.92 -31.59
N GLN A 600 16.23 -54.78 -30.58
CA GLN A 600 15.27 -55.80 -30.17
C GLN A 600 15.58 -56.26 -28.74
N ALA A 601 15.46 -55.33 -27.78
CA ALA A 601 15.01 -55.72 -26.45
C ALA A 601 13.49 -55.58 -26.48
N ASP A 602 12.79 -56.71 -26.35
CA ASP A 602 11.35 -56.84 -26.16
C ASP A 602 10.76 -55.62 -25.43
N SER A 603 9.63 -55.09 -25.91
CA SER A 603 8.87 -54.04 -25.22
C SER A 603 8.61 -54.49 -23.78
N ALA A 604 9.49 -54.08 -22.88
CA ALA A 604 9.37 -54.48 -21.51
C ALA A 604 8.13 -53.81 -20.94
N PRO A 605 7.30 -54.55 -20.20
CA PRO A 605 6.02 -54.03 -19.75
C PRO A 605 6.25 -52.78 -18.89
N THR A 606 5.59 -51.69 -19.27
CA THR A 606 5.57 -50.44 -18.51
C THR A 606 4.29 -50.41 -17.69
N PHE A 607 4.43 -50.29 -16.38
CA PHE A 607 3.29 -50.20 -15.45
C PHE A 607 3.16 -48.76 -14.96
N VAL A 608 1.94 -48.23 -14.93
CA VAL A 608 1.69 -46.83 -14.60
C VAL A 608 0.82 -46.72 -13.35
N ILE A 609 1.30 -45.97 -12.37
CA ILE A 609 0.63 -45.73 -11.08
C ILE A 609 0.17 -44.29 -11.02
N TYR A 610 -1.12 -44.04 -10.80
CA TYR A 610 -1.66 -42.68 -10.70
C TYR A 610 -1.84 -42.22 -9.25
N PHE A 611 -1.71 -40.91 -9.03
CA PHE A 611 -1.76 -40.28 -7.71
C PHE A 611 -2.82 -39.17 -7.62
N ASN A 612 -3.27 -38.92 -6.39
CA ASN A 612 -4.11 -37.77 -6.09
C ASN A 612 -3.30 -36.47 -6.13
N ALA A 613 -3.99 -35.35 -6.30
CA ALA A 613 -3.36 -34.02 -6.31
C ALA A 613 -2.58 -33.78 -5.02
N GLY A 614 -1.34 -33.27 -5.14
CA GLY A 614 -0.48 -32.95 -4.00
C GLY A 614 -0.07 -34.13 -3.11
N SER A 615 -0.29 -35.38 -3.53
CA SER A 615 -0.01 -36.57 -2.70
C SER A 615 0.95 -37.55 -3.38
N ASP A 616 1.76 -38.20 -2.55
CA ASP A 616 2.62 -39.37 -2.83
C ASP A 616 2.03 -40.68 -2.28
N TRP A 617 0.81 -40.64 -1.74
CA TRP A 617 0.15 -41.82 -1.22
C TRP A 617 -0.33 -42.74 -2.35
N ILE A 618 0.12 -44.00 -2.31
CA ILE A 618 -0.26 -45.02 -3.30
C ILE A 618 -1.70 -45.46 -3.05
N ARG A 619 -2.55 -45.18 -4.04
CA ARG A 619 -3.97 -45.58 -4.04
C ARG A 619 -4.16 -47.10 -4.12
N PRO A 620 -5.32 -47.64 -3.69
CA PRO A 620 -5.57 -49.08 -3.71
C PRO A 620 -5.45 -49.72 -5.10
N ASP A 621 -5.89 -49.02 -6.15
CA ASP A 621 -5.73 -49.43 -7.55
C ASP A 621 -4.27 -49.45 -8.00
N GLY A 622 -3.46 -48.50 -7.53
CA GLY A 622 -2.02 -48.48 -7.76
C GLY A 622 -1.28 -49.69 -7.16
N ARG A 623 -1.76 -50.24 -6.03
CA ARG A 623 -1.13 -51.42 -5.40
C ARG A 623 -1.20 -52.65 -6.30
N LEU A 624 -2.31 -52.85 -7.01
CA LEU A 624 -2.49 -53.97 -7.94
C LEU A 624 -1.52 -53.88 -9.12
N GLU A 625 -1.29 -52.67 -9.64
CA GLU A 625 -0.33 -52.46 -10.73
C GLU A 625 1.13 -52.64 -10.25
N ILE A 626 1.43 -52.29 -8.99
CA ILE A 626 2.74 -52.58 -8.38
C ILE A 626 2.94 -54.09 -8.19
N ASP A 627 1.90 -54.86 -7.81
CA ASP A 627 1.98 -56.32 -7.71
C ASP A 627 2.33 -56.95 -9.08
N LYS A 628 1.67 -56.49 -10.15
CA LYS A 628 1.97 -56.92 -11.52
C LYS A 628 3.39 -56.55 -11.94
N ALA A 629 3.82 -55.33 -11.62
CA ALA A 629 5.17 -54.86 -11.92
C ALA A 629 6.24 -55.69 -11.20
N ALA A 630 6.01 -56.01 -9.92
CA ALA A 630 6.92 -56.84 -9.14
C ALA A 630 7.01 -58.27 -9.65
N ALA A 631 5.89 -58.87 -10.05
CA ALA A 631 5.86 -60.20 -10.67
C ALA A 631 6.60 -60.21 -12.02
N ALA A 632 6.35 -59.20 -12.87
CA ALA A 632 7.03 -59.06 -14.15
C ALA A 632 8.54 -58.85 -13.99
N ALA A 633 8.94 -58.04 -13.02
CA ALA A 633 10.35 -57.78 -12.72
C ALA A 633 11.08 -59.00 -12.13
N SER A 634 10.41 -59.77 -11.28
CA SER A 634 10.97 -61.02 -10.73
C SER A 634 11.18 -62.11 -11.80
N ALA A 635 10.44 -62.03 -12.90
CA ALA A 635 10.60 -62.93 -14.05
C ALA A 635 11.76 -62.53 -14.99
N LEU A 636 12.42 -61.39 -14.75
CA LEU A 636 13.54 -60.94 -15.58
C LEU A 636 14.83 -61.71 -15.26
N PRO A 637 15.75 -61.84 -16.24
CA PRO A 637 17.06 -62.42 -16.01
C PRO A 637 17.83 -61.69 -14.88
N PRO A 638 18.61 -62.43 -14.06
CA PRO A 638 19.45 -61.82 -13.01
C PRO A 638 20.35 -60.71 -13.56
N GLY A 639 20.38 -59.56 -12.89
CA GLY A 639 21.14 -58.37 -13.33
C GLY A 639 20.34 -57.35 -14.13
N SER A 640 19.06 -57.63 -14.43
CA SER A 640 18.15 -56.64 -15.01
C SER A 640 17.87 -55.48 -14.05
N THR A 641 17.60 -54.29 -14.59
CA THR A 641 17.31 -53.08 -13.81
C THR A 641 15.86 -52.64 -14.05
N VAL A 642 15.18 -52.16 -13.02
CA VAL A 642 13.83 -51.61 -13.09
C VAL A 642 13.94 -50.11 -12.81
N LEU A 643 13.52 -49.31 -13.79
CA LEU A 643 13.45 -47.85 -13.65
C LEU A 643 12.11 -47.46 -13.05
N VAL A 644 12.13 -46.61 -12.03
CA VAL A 644 10.95 -46.02 -11.38
C VAL A 644 11.00 -44.51 -11.61
N LYS A 645 10.20 -44.03 -12.57
CA LYS A 645 10.16 -42.62 -12.98
C LYS A 645 8.94 -41.92 -12.40
N GLY A 646 9.13 -40.88 -11.61
CA GLY A 646 8.04 -40.08 -11.05
C GLY A 646 7.77 -38.80 -11.84
N PHE A 647 6.49 -38.45 -11.96
CA PHE A 647 6.00 -37.26 -12.65
C PHE A 647 5.05 -36.44 -11.75
N ALA A 648 4.98 -35.13 -12.02
CA ALA A 648 4.07 -34.19 -11.38
C ALA A 648 3.26 -33.43 -12.44
N ASP A 649 2.07 -32.95 -12.03
CA ASP A 649 1.28 -32.09 -12.91
C ASP A 649 1.85 -30.66 -12.96
N SER A 650 1.44 -29.89 -13.96
CA SER A 650 1.99 -28.55 -14.24
C SER A 650 1.59 -27.47 -13.23
N ARG A 651 0.89 -27.82 -12.14
CA ARG A 651 0.50 -26.87 -11.09
C ARG A 651 1.52 -26.89 -9.96
N GLY A 652 1.96 -25.71 -9.54
CA GLY A 652 3.00 -25.55 -8.52
C GLY A 652 4.31 -25.01 -9.11
N ASP A 653 5.33 -24.84 -8.28
CA ASP A 653 6.68 -24.50 -8.75
C ASP A 653 7.47 -25.76 -9.12
N ALA A 654 8.40 -25.61 -10.06
CA ALA A 654 9.17 -26.72 -10.63
C ALA A 654 10.00 -27.51 -9.59
N MET A 655 10.48 -26.85 -8.52
CA MET A 655 11.26 -27.51 -7.47
C MET A 655 10.37 -28.36 -6.57
N SER A 656 9.19 -27.86 -6.18
CA SER A 656 8.18 -28.63 -5.46
C SER A 656 7.66 -29.80 -6.29
N ASN A 657 7.44 -29.60 -7.60
CA ASN A 657 7.00 -30.64 -8.52
C ASN A 657 8.07 -31.73 -8.70
N LEU A 658 9.33 -31.34 -8.85
CA LEU A 658 10.45 -32.27 -8.88
C LEU A 658 10.50 -33.07 -7.58
N LYS A 659 10.42 -32.41 -6.42
CA LYS A 659 10.47 -33.09 -5.13
C LYS A 659 9.30 -34.05 -4.91
N LEU A 660 8.09 -33.65 -5.28
CA LEU A 660 6.90 -34.49 -5.19
C LEU A 660 7.00 -35.71 -6.12
N SER A 661 7.58 -35.53 -7.32
CA SER A 661 7.82 -36.62 -8.26
C SER A 661 8.84 -37.65 -7.72
N GLU A 662 9.90 -37.19 -7.05
CA GLU A 662 10.86 -38.06 -6.35
C GLU A 662 10.20 -38.83 -5.20
N LEU A 663 9.38 -38.16 -4.38
CA LEU A 663 8.68 -38.79 -3.26
C LEU A 663 7.72 -39.89 -3.75
N ARG A 664 6.98 -39.66 -4.84
CA ARG A 664 6.12 -40.66 -5.47
C ARG A 664 6.91 -41.87 -5.96
N ALA A 665 8.01 -41.62 -6.67
CA ALA A 665 8.85 -42.70 -7.16
C ALA A 665 9.43 -43.50 -5.98
N GLU A 666 9.88 -42.84 -4.92
CA GLU A 666 10.41 -43.49 -3.72
C GLU A 666 9.33 -44.32 -3.01
N ALA A 667 8.10 -43.83 -2.89
CA ALA A 667 6.98 -44.60 -2.34
C ALA A 667 6.73 -45.90 -3.13
N VAL A 668 6.79 -45.83 -4.48
CA VAL A 668 6.65 -47.00 -5.35
C VAL A 668 7.84 -47.95 -5.20
N ARG A 669 9.06 -47.43 -5.13
CA ARG A 669 10.29 -48.22 -4.88
C ARG A 669 10.19 -48.98 -3.57
N GLN A 670 9.81 -48.33 -2.47
CA GLN A 670 9.61 -49.00 -1.18
C GLN A 670 8.56 -50.11 -1.27
N SER A 671 7.49 -49.89 -2.04
CA SER A 671 6.47 -50.91 -2.28
C SER A 671 7.00 -52.12 -3.09
N LEU A 672 7.91 -51.89 -4.04
CA LEU A 672 8.57 -52.95 -4.81
C LEU A 672 9.58 -53.73 -3.96
N LEU A 673 10.34 -53.05 -3.09
CA LEU A 673 11.25 -53.70 -2.13
C LEU A 673 10.51 -54.65 -1.20
N GLN A 674 9.34 -54.25 -0.70
CA GLN A 674 8.47 -55.09 0.14
C GLN A 674 7.98 -56.35 -0.57
N ARG A 675 7.99 -56.36 -1.91
CA ARG A 675 7.62 -57.50 -2.76
C ARG A 675 8.83 -58.36 -3.17
N GLY A 676 10.00 -58.09 -2.59
CA GLY A 676 11.19 -58.93 -2.74
C GLY A 676 12.15 -58.52 -3.86
N LEU A 677 11.94 -57.37 -4.52
CA LEU A 677 12.93 -56.86 -5.47
C LEU A 677 14.17 -56.38 -4.74
N ALA A 678 15.35 -56.66 -5.30
CA ALA A 678 16.60 -56.20 -4.72
C ALA A 678 16.76 -54.68 -4.92
N GLU A 679 17.27 -53.99 -3.90
CA GLU A 679 17.50 -52.55 -3.98
C GLU A 679 18.42 -52.14 -5.14
N LYS A 680 19.43 -52.97 -5.42
CA LYS A 680 20.39 -52.76 -6.51
C LYS A 680 19.80 -52.92 -7.91
N SER A 681 18.63 -53.53 -8.04
CA SER A 681 17.92 -53.64 -9.32
C SER A 681 16.90 -52.51 -9.52
N LEU A 682 16.78 -51.54 -8.61
CA LEU A 682 15.83 -50.44 -8.72
C LEU A 682 16.59 -49.11 -8.91
N GLU A 683 16.25 -48.37 -9.96
CA GLU A 683 16.79 -47.03 -10.21
C GLU A 683 15.67 -45.99 -10.20
N LEU A 684 15.87 -44.89 -9.47
CA LEU A 684 14.86 -43.86 -9.25
C LEU A 684 15.15 -42.61 -10.08
N ILE A 685 14.13 -42.05 -10.74
CA ILE A 685 14.27 -40.80 -11.49
C ILE A 685 13.07 -39.89 -11.19
N GLY A 686 13.33 -38.70 -10.65
CA GLY A 686 12.35 -37.62 -10.55
C GLY A 686 12.35 -36.76 -11.81
N VAL A 687 11.24 -36.73 -12.55
CA VAL A 687 11.12 -35.94 -13.79
C VAL A 687 10.52 -34.56 -13.50
N GLY A 688 9.76 -34.42 -12.41
CA GLY A 688 8.98 -33.22 -12.12
C GLY A 688 7.87 -33.01 -13.14
N ASP A 689 7.68 -31.77 -13.58
CA ASP A 689 6.67 -31.33 -14.55
C ASP A 689 7.24 -31.14 -15.98
N ARG A 690 8.50 -31.52 -16.23
CA ARG A 690 9.20 -31.34 -17.51
C ARG A 690 8.53 -32.05 -18.69
N GLU A 691 7.83 -33.14 -18.40
CA GLU A 691 7.11 -33.97 -19.38
C GLU A 691 5.59 -33.94 -19.13
N ALA A 692 5.08 -32.88 -18.49
CA ALA A 692 3.64 -32.71 -18.30
C ALA A 692 2.91 -32.48 -19.64
N ASN A 693 1.73 -33.06 -19.76
CA ASN A 693 0.90 -32.91 -20.96
C ASN A 693 0.42 -31.45 -21.11
N GLN A 694 0.23 -31.02 -22.37
CA GLN A 694 -0.32 -29.70 -22.66
C GLN A 694 -1.82 -29.68 -22.34
N GLY A 695 -2.25 -28.76 -21.47
CA GLY A 695 -3.65 -28.56 -21.09
C GLY A 695 -3.81 -28.08 -19.65
N ARG A 696 -4.97 -27.50 -19.33
CA ARG A 696 -5.27 -26.94 -17.99
C ARG A 696 -6.62 -27.45 -17.47
N SER A 697 -6.77 -28.77 -17.48
CA SER A 697 -7.99 -29.46 -17.06
C SER A 697 -7.62 -30.63 -16.16
N GLU A 698 -8.54 -31.05 -15.29
CA GLU A 698 -8.27 -32.12 -14.32
C GLU A 698 -8.08 -33.48 -15.03
N GLU A 699 -8.66 -33.65 -16.22
CA GLU A 699 -8.45 -34.80 -17.11
C GLU A 699 -7.00 -34.89 -17.61
N VAL A 700 -6.32 -33.75 -17.78
CA VAL A 700 -4.90 -33.70 -18.19
C VAL A 700 -4.01 -33.87 -16.96
N TRP A 701 -4.26 -33.11 -15.90
CA TRP A 701 -3.44 -33.17 -14.68
C TRP A 701 -3.47 -34.55 -14.01
N SER A 702 -4.61 -35.24 -14.03
CA SER A 702 -4.72 -36.59 -13.48
C SER A 702 -3.85 -37.62 -14.21
N LYS A 703 -3.55 -37.41 -15.50
CA LYS A 703 -2.63 -38.26 -16.28
C LYS A 703 -1.16 -37.90 -16.03
N ASP A 704 -0.86 -36.68 -15.62
CA ASP A 704 0.50 -36.23 -15.31
C ASP A 704 0.95 -36.64 -13.91
N ARG A 705 0.02 -36.81 -12.96
CA ARG A 705 0.30 -37.33 -11.62
C ARG A 705 0.52 -38.83 -11.65
N ARG A 706 1.67 -39.28 -12.15
CA ARG A 706 1.97 -40.70 -12.32
C ARG A 706 3.38 -41.11 -11.93
N VAL A 707 3.57 -42.41 -11.75
CA VAL A 707 4.88 -43.08 -11.73
C VAL A 707 4.86 -44.18 -12.79
N GLU A 708 5.92 -44.26 -13.58
CA GLU A 708 6.14 -45.31 -14.57
C GLU A 708 7.20 -46.29 -14.07
N ILE A 709 6.88 -47.57 -14.07
CA ILE A 709 7.78 -48.68 -13.71
C ILE A 709 8.14 -49.39 -15.01
N ILE A 710 9.42 -49.32 -15.39
CA ILE A 710 9.91 -49.84 -16.67
C ILE A 710 10.97 -50.90 -16.37
N ALA A 711 10.70 -52.13 -16.77
CA ALA A 711 11.70 -53.18 -16.75
C ALA A 711 12.73 -52.93 -17.87
N VAL A 712 14.02 -52.89 -17.54
CA VAL A 712 15.11 -52.72 -18.52
C VAL A 712 16.00 -53.96 -18.44
N ARG A 713 16.01 -54.75 -19.51
CA ARG A 713 17.00 -55.81 -19.67
C ARG A 713 18.35 -55.16 -19.96
N LYS A 714 19.39 -55.60 -19.26
CA LYS A 714 20.74 -55.09 -19.43
C LYS A 714 21.43 -55.76 -20.60
#